data_AF-A0A9D5G7E6-F1
#
_entry.id   AF-A0A9D5G7E6-F1
#
_cell.length_a   1.000
_cell.length_b   1.000
_cell.length_c   1.000
_cell.angle_alpha   90.00
_cell.angle_beta   90.00
_cell.angle_gamma   90.00
#
_symmetry.space_group_name_H-M   'P 1'
#
loop_
_entity.id
_entity.type
_entity.pdbx_description
1 polymer ?
#
loop_
_entity_poly.entity_id
_entity_poly.type
_entity_poly.pdbx_seq_one_letter_code
_entity_poly.pdbx_strand_id
1 'polypeptide(L)'
;MVIAPAVVRHFERVAALLAQYFAGIPLIATYYPDGIAGAAVYSGPLHHDVPPSIPTATATTPSGPHRYVACTKNSVEWLAHRGTIELGSWTSVAGASDRCAYARLLVHPSGRATRAMVGTGLRLVRERLQRDGLDGVALVDARGGAVWVPLGGAPSYSRVASWLHPIASDVLNAHPELFSDAPLSERGDRLYLGTASNHPGRFSALPYSATGEPGYSVLVPVAWDDLEAALGRTVGVADFAQWWDENDDLFGASVAERGEQHLPESVMPTALPSANAFPMPSAAIGESRGPNLRAALAVLADGRARSCDEILTQAVHLGLLPASTPSHQLYVALIEYISRARGVGRVPQIVQDEERRFRLNEPADDWPQPTYWRPRLEPHPNAGELTAALRQSGGGADTTAFETAVCDGFAALGFVATHVGGQAAPDGYVDAPLGGHAYRAMLECKTARGTVANPDVAEAAKYRESYGAQFATLVGPAFPNEQTVINELNEHRVSAWTIDDLCELLALNANPEEVRDLFAPGFVDDRIASVRWSREHGTAKRVALICEVLCALGWRAQQHTPSDATDAPLLTEDAAMMLVDGFLSAAGAPVSCARSDVQAAFAYVTSPLVAQAVWTSGDHQSIVISAPPAGRSAGSNEGTIPPTR
;
A
#
# COMPACT_ATOMS: atom_id res chain seq x y z
N MET A 1 5.33 -12.01 -31.39
CA MET A 1 4.43 -10.84 -31.30
C MET A 1 4.17 -10.30 -32.69
N VAL A 2 2.95 -10.46 -33.22
CA VAL A 2 2.57 -9.84 -34.50
C VAL A 2 2.17 -8.40 -34.21
N ILE A 3 3.05 -7.45 -34.55
CA ILE A 3 2.77 -6.03 -34.40
C ILE A 3 1.67 -5.66 -35.40
N ALA A 4 0.53 -5.16 -34.93
CA ALA A 4 -0.54 -4.72 -35.81
C ALA A 4 -0.10 -3.48 -36.60
N PRO A 5 0.08 -3.54 -37.94
CA PRO A 5 0.62 -2.41 -38.70
C PRO A 5 -0.26 -1.14 -38.63
N ALA A 6 -1.56 -1.31 -38.40
CA ALA A 6 -2.48 -0.20 -38.21
C ALA A 6 -2.21 0.58 -36.91
N VAL A 7 -1.83 -0.11 -35.82
CA VAL A 7 -1.49 0.50 -34.54
C VAL A 7 -0.18 1.29 -34.64
N VAL A 8 0.81 0.73 -35.33
CA VAL A 8 2.08 1.44 -35.59
C VAL A 8 1.84 2.72 -36.36
N ARG A 9 1.12 2.65 -37.48
CA ARG A 9 0.79 3.83 -38.30
C ARG A 9 -0.01 4.87 -37.51
N HIS A 10 -0.89 4.43 -36.61
CA HIS A 10 -1.63 5.33 -35.73
C HIS A 10 -0.68 6.09 -34.81
N PHE A 11 0.19 5.40 -34.08
CA PHE A 11 1.16 6.05 -33.19
C PHE A 11 2.18 6.91 -33.93
N GLU A 12 2.63 6.54 -35.13
CA GLU A 12 3.46 7.40 -35.99
C GLU A 12 2.76 8.71 -36.35
N ARG A 13 1.44 8.66 -36.59
CA ARG A 13 0.64 9.86 -36.86
C ARG A 13 0.51 10.76 -35.63
N VAL A 14 0.24 10.19 -34.46
CA VAL A 14 -0.04 10.96 -33.24
C VAL A 14 1.22 11.24 -32.40
N ALA A 15 2.39 10.70 -32.74
CA ALA A 15 3.61 10.83 -31.94
C ALA A 15 4.04 12.27 -31.71
N ALA A 16 4.00 13.10 -32.76
CA ALA A 16 4.34 14.52 -32.64
C ALA A 16 3.36 15.26 -31.73
N LEU A 17 2.08 14.89 -31.80
CA LEU A 17 1.01 15.50 -31.02
C LEU A 17 1.07 15.10 -29.55
N LEU A 18 1.28 13.82 -29.26
CA LEU A 18 1.53 13.34 -27.90
C LEU A 18 2.75 14.02 -27.29
N ALA A 19 3.83 14.16 -28.06
CA ALA A 19 5.02 14.87 -27.61
C ALA A 19 4.77 16.36 -27.34
N GLN A 20 3.89 17.02 -28.10
CA GLN A 20 3.53 18.42 -27.88
C GLN A 20 2.85 18.63 -26.51
N TYR A 21 1.94 17.74 -26.12
CA TYR A 21 1.16 17.89 -24.87
C TYR A 21 1.78 17.24 -23.65
N PHE A 22 2.60 16.21 -23.85
CA PHE A 22 3.08 15.34 -22.79
C PHE A 22 4.60 15.24 -22.76
N ALA A 23 5.33 16.20 -23.36
CA ALA A 23 6.79 16.19 -23.41
C ALA A 23 7.43 15.88 -22.05
N GLY A 24 8.34 14.89 -22.03
CA GLY A 24 9.19 14.61 -20.88
C GLY A 24 8.52 13.86 -19.73
N ILE A 25 7.21 13.56 -19.80
CA ILE A 25 6.51 12.83 -18.74
C ILE A 25 6.79 11.32 -18.85
N PRO A 26 6.70 10.56 -17.76
CA PRO A 26 6.90 9.11 -17.77
C PRO A 26 5.77 8.42 -18.54
N LEU A 27 6.14 7.59 -19.52
CA LEU A 27 5.21 6.73 -20.25
C LEU A 27 5.13 5.35 -19.61
N ILE A 28 3.92 4.81 -19.59
CA ILE A 28 3.64 3.39 -19.37
C ILE A 28 3.09 2.81 -20.66
N ALA A 29 3.75 1.78 -21.15
CA ALA A 29 3.36 1.05 -22.36
C ALA A 29 2.63 -0.24 -21.98
N THR A 30 1.54 -0.53 -22.66
CA THR A 30 0.79 -1.78 -22.52
C THR A 30 0.90 -2.59 -23.79
N TYR A 31 1.27 -3.86 -23.64
CA TYR A 31 1.45 -4.84 -24.70
C TYR A 31 0.45 -5.96 -24.54
N TYR A 32 0.13 -6.62 -25.65
CA TYR A 32 -0.73 -7.81 -25.66
C TYR A 32 0.01 -8.91 -26.45
N PRO A 33 0.95 -9.63 -25.81
CA PRO A 33 1.82 -10.59 -26.49
C PRO A 33 1.07 -11.66 -27.28
N ASP A 34 -0.06 -12.10 -26.73
CA ASP A 34 -0.95 -13.13 -27.29
C ASP A 34 -2.17 -12.53 -28.03
N GLY A 35 -2.12 -11.23 -28.33
CA GLY A 35 -3.24 -10.47 -28.91
C GLY A 35 -4.22 -9.95 -27.86
N ILE A 36 -5.14 -9.07 -28.28
CA ILE A 36 -6.03 -8.31 -27.38
C ILE A 36 -7.02 -9.15 -26.57
N ALA A 37 -7.23 -10.42 -26.96
CA ALA A 37 -8.01 -11.38 -26.19
C ALA A 37 -7.20 -12.02 -25.04
N GLY A 38 -5.87 -11.90 -25.07
CA GLY A 38 -4.95 -12.39 -24.06
C GLY A 38 -4.65 -11.35 -22.97
N ALA A 39 -3.77 -11.72 -22.04
CA ALA A 39 -3.41 -10.85 -20.92
C ALA A 39 -2.60 -9.62 -21.39
N ALA A 40 -2.92 -8.47 -20.81
CA ALA A 40 -2.15 -7.25 -20.97
C ALA A 40 -0.86 -7.31 -20.12
N VAL A 41 0.25 -6.84 -20.69
CA VAL A 41 1.53 -6.67 -20.00
C VAL A 41 1.85 -5.19 -19.93
N TYR A 42 2.02 -4.66 -18.73
CA TYR A 42 2.37 -3.27 -18.50
C TYR A 42 3.88 -3.13 -18.34
N SER A 43 4.47 -2.16 -19.03
CA SER A 43 5.87 -1.77 -18.91
C SER A 43 5.93 -0.32 -18.47
N GLY A 44 6.31 -0.13 -17.20
CA GLY A 44 6.52 1.18 -16.60
C GLY A 44 8.02 1.44 -16.37
N PRO A 45 8.56 1.14 -15.18
CA PRO A 45 9.97 1.33 -14.90
C PRO A 45 10.89 0.60 -15.88
N LEU A 46 11.93 1.29 -16.32
CA LEU A 46 13.02 0.75 -17.12
C LEU A 46 13.96 -0.04 -16.22
N HIS A 47 14.03 -1.34 -16.48
CA HIS A 47 14.99 -2.26 -15.86
C HIS A 47 16.16 -2.59 -16.79
N HIS A 48 16.21 -1.97 -17.95
CA HIS A 48 17.25 -2.12 -18.97
C HIS A 48 17.61 -0.74 -19.54
N ASP A 49 18.75 -0.68 -20.22
CA ASP A 49 19.11 0.51 -20.98
C ASP A 49 18.31 0.59 -22.27
N VAL A 50 17.90 1.81 -22.58
CA VAL A 50 17.23 2.15 -23.84
C VAL A 50 18.24 2.78 -24.79
N PRO A 51 17.99 2.75 -26.12
CA PRO A 51 18.88 3.40 -27.07
C PRO A 51 19.14 4.87 -26.68
N PRO A 52 20.34 5.43 -26.93
CA PRO A 52 20.67 6.81 -26.54
C PRO A 52 19.72 7.87 -27.12
N SER A 53 19.03 7.56 -28.21
CA SER A 53 18.01 8.41 -28.84
C SER A 53 16.68 8.47 -28.08
N ILE A 54 16.47 7.61 -27.08
CA ILE A 54 15.24 7.51 -26.30
C ILE A 54 15.49 8.15 -24.92
N PRO A 55 14.96 9.35 -24.66
CA PRO A 55 15.15 10.01 -23.37
C PRO A 55 14.39 9.28 -22.25
N THR A 56 14.85 9.50 -21.03
CA THR A 56 14.25 8.91 -19.83
C THR A 56 13.77 9.98 -18.86
N ALA A 57 12.70 9.67 -18.13
CA ALA A 57 12.15 10.50 -17.07
C ALA A 57 12.31 9.79 -15.74
N THR A 58 12.83 10.48 -14.73
CA THR A 58 12.85 9.94 -13.36
C THR A 58 11.58 10.35 -12.64
N ALA A 59 10.95 9.41 -11.97
CA ALA A 59 9.80 9.70 -11.13
C ALA A 59 9.83 8.88 -9.85
N THR A 60 9.51 9.55 -8.74
CA THR A 60 9.35 8.91 -7.44
C THR A 60 7.94 8.40 -7.28
N THR A 61 7.82 7.11 -7.02
CA THR A 61 6.55 6.43 -6.68
C THR A 61 6.62 5.93 -5.23
N PRO A 62 5.55 5.35 -4.65
CA PRO A 62 5.62 4.80 -3.30
C PRO A 62 6.72 3.76 -3.07
N SER A 63 7.17 3.05 -4.12
CA SER A 63 8.29 2.09 -4.06
C SER A 63 9.67 2.72 -4.30
N GLY A 64 9.76 4.06 -4.38
CA GLY A 64 11.01 4.79 -4.57
C GLY A 64 11.17 5.43 -5.95
N PRO A 65 12.38 5.95 -6.26
CA PRO A 65 12.68 6.59 -7.54
C PRO A 65 12.90 5.55 -8.64
N HIS A 66 12.19 5.72 -9.76
CA HIS A 66 12.29 4.85 -10.93
C HIS A 66 12.57 5.66 -12.19
N ARG A 67 13.17 5.01 -13.18
CA ARG A 67 13.42 5.58 -14.52
C ARG A 67 12.37 5.06 -15.48
N TYR A 68 11.77 5.92 -16.29
CA TYR A 68 10.75 5.58 -17.29
C TYR A 68 11.20 6.08 -18.66
N VAL A 69 10.57 5.59 -19.72
CA VAL A 69 10.67 6.24 -21.04
C VAL A 69 10.00 7.61 -20.94
N ALA A 70 10.73 8.68 -21.26
CA ALA A 70 10.16 10.01 -21.33
C ALA A 70 9.36 10.16 -22.63
N CYS A 71 8.19 10.79 -22.56
CA CYS A 71 7.39 11.02 -23.76
C CYS A 71 8.07 12.04 -24.69
N THR A 72 8.43 11.56 -25.88
CA THR A 72 8.85 12.36 -27.03
C THR A 72 8.34 11.69 -28.29
N LYS A 73 8.41 12.38 -29.42
CA LYS A 73 8.01 11.81 -30.71
C LYS A 73 8.73 10.48 -30.97
N ASN A 74 10.05 10.49 -30.85
CA ASN A 74 10.89 9.31 -31.07
C ASN A 74 10.55 8.19 -30.06
N SER A 75 10.28 8.52 -28.80
CA SER A 75 9.90 7.54 -27.78
C SER A 75 8.58 6.84 -28.13
N VAL A 76 7.58 7.60 -28.59
CA VAL A 76 6.25 7.06 -28.97
C VAL A 76 6.39 6.13 -30.17
N GLU A 77 7.08 6.56 -31.22
CA GLU A 77 7.34 5.75 -32.42
C GLU A 77 8.11 4.47 -32.06
N TRP A 78 9.14 4.60 -31.21
CA TRP A 78 9.93 3.47 -30.75
C TRP A 78 9.11 2.46 -29.94
N LEU A 79 8.26 2.92 -29.02
CA LEU A 79 7.36 2.04 -28.25
C LEU A 79 6.34 1.34 -29.16
N ALA A 80 5.78 2.06 -30.13
CA ALA A 80 4.86 1.49 -31.12
C ALA A 80 5.51 0.38 -31.94
N HIS A 81 6.74 0.59 -32.41
CA HIS A 81 7.52 -0.42 -33.15
C HIS A 81 7.93 -1.62 -32.27
N ARG A 82 7.85 -1.47 -30.94
CA ARG A 82 8.00 -2.57 -29.98
C ARG A 82 6.67 -3.25 -29.64
N GLY A 83 5.59 -2.94 -30.35
CA GLY A 83 4.29 -3.60 -30.19
C GLY A 83 3.43 -3.06 -29.05
N THR A 84 3.71 -1.84 -28.57
CA THR A 84 2.79 -1.15 -27.66
C THR A 84 1.44 -0.94 -28.34
N ILE A 85 0.37 -1.24 -27.62
CA ILE A 85 -1.01 -1.00 -28.05
C ILE A 85 -1.59 0.21 -27.30
N GLU A 86 -1.32 0.34 -26.00
CA GLU A 86 -1.81 1.46 -25.19
C GLU A 86 -0.65 2.20 -24.52
N LEU A 87 -0.65 3.52 -24.63
CA LEU A 87 0.23 4.45 -23.95
C LEU A 87 -0.55 5.21 -22.88
N GLY A 88 -0.07 5.10 -21.65
CA GLY A 88 -0.61 5.81 -20.49
C GLY A 88 0.43 6.60 -19.74
N SER A 89 -0.04 7.46 -18.84
CA SER A 89 0.80 8.16 -17.87
C SER A 89 -0.03 8.55 -16.65
N TRP A 90 0.63 9.01 -15.58
CA TRP A 90 -0.02 9.77 -14.53
C TRP A 90 0.01 11.28 -14.78
N THR A 91 0.53 11.75 -15.93
CA THR A 91 0.52 13.15 -16.35
C THR A 91 1.28 14.09 -15.40
N SER A 92 2.45 13.63 -14.95
CA SER A 92 3.34 14.47 -14.13
C SER A 92 3.88 15.65 -14.91
N VAL A 93 4.34 16.68 -14.21
CA VAL A 93 5.13 17.73 -14.83
C VAL A 93 6.55 17.25 -15.04
N ALA A 94 7.13 17.50 -16.22
CA ALA A 94 8.50 17.12 -16.52
C ALA A 94 9.46 17.76 -15.51
N GLY A 95 10.29 16.94 -14.86
CA GLY A 95 11.19 17.38 -13.79
C GLY A 95 10.55 17.57 -12.40
N ALA A 96 9.23 17.42 -12.27
CA ALA A 96 8.51 17.53 -11.00
C ALA A 96 7.50 16.38 -10.87
N SER A 97 7.98 15.19 -10.49
CA SER A 97 7.20 13.95 -10.50
C SER A 97 6.07 13.90 -9.48
N ASP A 98 6.10 14.76 -8.46
CA ASP A 98 5.06 14.95 -7.44
C ASP A 98 3.94 15.92 -7.87
N ARG A 99 4.12 16.60 -9.01
CA ARG A 99 3.18 17.59 -9.54
C ARG A 99 2.46 17.05 -10.78
N CYS A 100 1.24 17.50 -10.99
CA CYS A 100 0.43 17.08 -12.13
C CYS A 100 -0.01 18.28 -12.98
N ALA A 101 -0.14 18.07 -14.28
CA ALA A 101 -0.68 19.04 -15.22
C ALA A 101 -2.18 18.84 -15.47
N TYR A 102 -2.70 17.64 -15.19
CA TYR A 102 -4.09 17.28 -15.43
C TYR A 102 -4.65 16.47 -14.26
N ALA A 103 -5.85 16.81 -13.81
CA ALA A 103 -6.68 15.92 -13.01
C ALA A 103 -7.59 15.08 -13.93
N ARG A 104 -7.84 13.83 -13.54
CA ARG A 104 -8.53 12.85 -14.39
C ARG A 104 -9.60 12.10 -13.61
N LEU A 105 -10.83 12.15 -14.10
CA LEU A 105 -11.95 11.38 -13.58
C LEU A 105 -12.41 10.38 -14.63
N LEU A 106 -12.30 9.10 -14.34
CA LEU A 106 -12.62 8.02 -15.28
C LEU A 106 -14.05 7.53 -15.02
N VAL A 107 -14.87 7.42 -16.07
CA VAL A 107 -16.25 6.95 -16.02
C VAL A 107 -16.37 5.71 -16.89
N HIS A 108 -16.40 4.54 -16.25
CA HIS A 108 -16.45 3.24 -16.93
C HIS A 108 -17.72 2.47 -16.59
N PRO A 109 -18.40 1.86 -17.57
CA PRO A 109 -19.54 1.00 -17.30
C PRO A 109 -19.10 -0.32 -16.65
N SER A 110 -19.98 -0.90 -15.84
CA SER A 110 -19.88 -2.26 -15.32
C SER A 110 -21.16 -3.04 -15.64
N GLY A 111 -21.06 -4.37 -15.71
CA GLY A 111 -22.19 -5.24 -16.04
C GLY A 111 -22.85 -4.85 -17.35
N ARG A 112 -24.14 -4.51 -17.28
CA ARG A 112 -24.98 -4.08 -18.42
C ARG A 112 -25.12 -2.56 -18.54
N ALA A 113 -24.34 -1.78 -17.78
CA ALA A 113 -24.35 -0.32 -17.90
C ALA A 113 -24.04 0.10 -19.35
N THR A 114 -24.83 1.04 -19.87
CA THR A 114 -24.80 1.40 -21.29
C THR A 114 -23.87 2.58 -21.56
N ARG A 115 -23.51 2.79 -22.83
CA ARG A 115 -22.75 3.97 -23.26
C ARG A 115 -23.52 5.28 -23.04
N ALA A 116 -24.86 5.25 -23.14
CA ALA A 116 -25.69 6.40 -22.80
C ALA A 116 -25.60 6.76 -21.30
N MET A 117 -25.48 5.76 -20.43
CA MET A 117 -25.20 5.99 -19.00
C MET A 117 -23.85 6.67 -18.83
N VAL A 118 -22.80 6.21 -19.53
CA VAL A 118 -21.48 6.87 -19.51
C VAL A 118 -21.58 8.35 -19.90
N GLY A 119 -22.32 8.69 -20.96
CA GLY A 119 -22.54 10.08 -21.37
C GLY A 119 -23.23 10.92 -20.29
N THR A 120 -24.26 10.36 -19.65
CA THR A 120 -24.93 10.97 -18.50
C THR A 120 -23.94 11.20 -17.35
N GLY A 121 -23.16 10.18 -17.01
CA GLY A 121 -22.17 10.25 -15.93
C GLY A 121 -21.07 11.29 -16.17
N LEU A 122 -20.55 11.39 -17.39
CA LEU A 122 -19.56 12.40 -17.77
C LEU A 122 -20.12 13.83 -17.61
N ARG A 123 -21.38 14.06 -18.01
CA ARG A 123 -22.03 15.38 -17.81
C ARG A 123 -22.20 15.72 -16.35
N LEU A 124 -22.63 14.78 -15.52
CA LEU A 124 -22.79 15.00 -14.07
C LEU A 124 -21.45 15.34 -13.40
N VAL A 125 -20.37 14.66 -13.79
CA VAL A 125 -19.01 15.00 -13.34
C VAL A 125 -18.64 16.43 -13.76
N ARG A 126 -18.89 16.80 -15.02
CA ARG A 126 -18.63 18.17 -15.52
C ARG A 126 -19.43 19.23 -14.76
N GLU A 127 -20.72 19.01 -14.55
CA GLU A 127 -21.60 19.92 -13.81
C GLU A 127 -21.09 20.13 -12.38
N ARG A 128 -20.59 19.06 -11.74
CA ARG A 128 -19.99 19.19 -10.41
C ARG A 128 -18.69 20.00 -10.44
N LEU A 129 -17.83 19.79 -11.43
CA LEU A 129 -16.60 20.58 -11.62
C LEU A 129 -16.91 22.06 -11.81
N GLN A 130 -17.96 22.38 -12.58
CA GLN A 130 -18.37 23.76 -12.86
C GLN A 130 -18.80 24.52 -11.61
N ARG A 131 -19.26 23.83 -10.56
CA ARG A 131 -19.55 24.46 -9.25
C ARG A 131 -18.29 25.00 -8.57
N ASP A 132 -17.13 24.41 -8.86
CA ASP A 132 -15.82 24.89 -8.38
C ASP A 132 -15.20 25.91 -9.36
N GLY A 133 -15.94 26.33 -10.40
CA GLY A 133 -15.43 27.21 -11.45
C GLY A 133 -14.46 26.53 -12.41
N LEU A 134 -14.46 25.20 -12.46
CA LEU A 134 -13.56 24.39 -13.28
C LEU A 134 -14.34 23.64 -14.37
N ASP A 135 -13.69 23.39 -15.51
CA ASP A 135 -14.24 22.61 -16.60
C ASP A 135 -13.20 21.59 -17.13
N GLY A 136 -13.67 20.51 -17.73
CA GLY A 136 -12.83 19.42 -18.20
C GLY A 136 -13.10 19.04 -19.65
N VAL A 137 -12.10 18.45 -20.30
CA VAL A 137 -12.18 17.88 -21.63
C VAL A 137 -12.75 16.47 -21.54
N ALA A 138 -13.83 16.21 -22.27
CA ALA A 138 -14.38 14.86 -22.37
C ALA A 138 -13.56 14.02 -23.35
N LEU A 139 -13.22 12.80 -22.94
CA LEU A 139 -12.55 11.80 -23.76
C LEU A 139 -13.38 10.52 -23.74
N VAL A 140 -13.53 9.85 -24.89
CA VAL A 140 -14.30 8.59 -24.98
C VAL A 140 -13.55 7.55 -25.82
N ASP A 141 -13.71 6.28 -25.43
CA ASP A 141 -13.24 5.11 -26.16
C ASP A 141 -14.31 4.00 -26.10
N ALA A 142 -13.96 2.78 -26.48
CA ALA A 142 -14.84 1.61 -26.34
C ALA A 142 -15.10 1.23 -24.86
N ARG A 143 -14.15 1.49 -23.95
CA ARG A 143 -14.22 1.12 -22.51
C ARG A 143 -15.07 2.08 -21.69
N GLY A 144 -15.34 3.29 -22.17
CA GLY A 144 -16.11 4.31 -21.45
C GLY A 144 -15.62 5.70 -21.80
N GLY A 145 -15.37 6.52 -20.79
CA GLY A 145 -14.80 7.84 -20.99
C GLY A 145 -14.11 8.41 -19.77
N ALA A 146 -13.58 9.62 -19.92
CA ALA A 146 -12.94 10.35 -18.84
C ALA A 146 -13.17 11.87 -19.00
N VAL A 147 -13.11 12.58 -17.88
CA VAL A 147 -13.04 14.04 -17.84
C VAL A 147 -11.63 14.44 -17.40
N TRP A 148 -10.91 15.14 -18.28
CA TRP A 148 -9.56 15.64 -18.03
C TRP A 148 -9.59 17.14 -17.77
N VAL A 149 -9.19 17.55 -16.58
CA VAL A 149 -9.18 18.96 -16.16
C VAL A 149 -7.75 19.48 -16.27
N PRO A 150 -7.44 20.39 -17.21
CA PRO A 150 -6.12 21.03 -17.26
C PRO A 150 -5.94 21.93 -16.03
N LEU A 151 -4.79 21.83 -15.36
CA LEU A 151 -4.49 22.55 -14.12
C LEU A 151 -3.28 23.49 -14.27
N GLY A 152 -3.49 24.75 -13.93
CA GLY A 152 -2.46 25.78 -13.77
C GLY A 152 -1.65 25.62 -12.48
N GLY A 153 -0.44 26.18 -12.48
CA GLY A 153 0.43 26.19 -11.29
C GLY A 153 0.99 24.84 -10.83
N ALA A 154 0.79 23.76 -11.59
CA ALA A 154 1.33 22.42 -11.31
C ALA A 154 1.11 21.95 -9.86
N PRO A 155 -0.16 21.78 -9.42
CA PRO A 155 -0.45 21.35 -8.06
C PRO A 155 0.10 19.95 -7.77
N SER A 156 0.40 19.68 -6.50
CA SER A 156 0.83 18.35 -6.07
C SER A 156 -0.29 17.33 -6.24
N TYR A 157 0.06 16.07 -6.50
CA TYR A 157 -0.92 14.98 -6.54
C TYR A 157 -1.73 14.86 -5.26
N SER A 158 -1.13 15.14 -4.10
CA SER A 158 -1.85 15.19 -2.82
C SER A 158 -2.97 16.23 -2.83
N ARG A 159 -2.69 17.45 -3.28
CA ARG A 159 -3.69 18.53 -3.38
C ARG A 159 -4.80 18.17 -4.36
N VAL A 160 -4.44 17.55 -5.49
CA VAL A 160 -5.40 17.11 -6.50
C VAL A 160 -6.29 15.98 -5.96
N ALA A 161 -5.72 15.01 -5.25
CA ALA A 161 -6.48 13.94 -4.62
C ALA A 161 -7.46 14.47 -3.56
N SER A 162 -7.02 15.39 -2.70
CA SER A 162 -7.89 16.04 -1.70
C SER A 162 -9.04 16.82 -2.33
N TRP A 163 -8.83 17.41 -3.51
CA TRP A 163 -9.87 18.12 -4.25
C TRP A 163 -10.83 17.16 -5.00
N LEU A 164 -10.30 16.10 -5.60
CA LEU A 164 -11.10 15.13 -6.35
C LEU A 164 -11.98 14.23 -5.47
N HIS A 165 -11.54 13.95 -4.24
CA HIS A 165 -12.29 13.09 -3.32
C HIS A 165 -13.72 13.60 -3.06
N PRO A 166 -13.95 14.84 -2.59
CA PRO A 166 -15.30 15.34 -2.36
C PRO A 166 -16.12 15.44 -3.66
N ILE A 167 -15.50 15.71 -4.82
CA ILE A 167 -16.20 15.73 -6.11
C ILE A 167 -16.74 14.35 -6.47
N ALA A 168 -15.92 13.30 -6.32
CA ALA A 168 -16.34 11.94 -6.58
C ALA A 168 -17.44 11.51 -5.61
N SER A 169 -17.28 11.81 -4.32
CA SER A 169 -18.26 11.52 -3.28
C SER A 169 -19.59 12.23 -3.54
N ASP A 170 -19.58 13.50 -3.92
CA ASP A 170 -20.78 14.28 -4.23
C ASP A 170 -21.55 13.67 -5.42
N VAL A 171 -20.86 13.27 -6.49
CA VAL A 171 -21.48 12.65 -7.67
C VAL A 171 -22.03 11.26 -7.33
N LEU A 172 -21.29 10.44 -6.58
CA LEU A 172 -21.70 9.12 -6.14
C LEU A 172 -22.96 9.18 -5.26
N ASN A 173 -22.98 10.10 -4.29
CA ASN A 173 -24.09 10.26 -3.35
C ASN A 173 -25.33 10.88 -3.98
N ALA A 174 -25.16 11.78 -4.95
CA ALA A 174 -26.28 12.38 -5.67
C ALA A 174 -26.96 11.42 -6.66
N HIS A 175 -26.20 10.44 -7.18
CA HIS A 175 -26.66 9.52 -8.23
C HIS A 175 -26.28 8.04 -7.96
N PRO A 176 -26.65 7.46 -6.79
CA PRO A 176 -26.27 6.10 -6.39
C PRO A 176 -26.90 5.00 -7.27
N GLU A 177 -27.97 5.32 -8.01
CA GLU A 177 -28.58 4.46 -9.01
C GLU A 177 -27.75 4.35 -10.30
N LEU A 178 -26.92 5.37 -10.58
CA LEU A 178 -26.11 5.46 -11.78
C LEU A 178 -24.65 5.05 -11.53
N PHE A 179 -24.10 5.42 -10.36
CA PHE A 179 -22.71 5.15 -10.01
C PHE A 179 -22.57 4.14 -8.87
N SER A 180 -21.43 3.44 -8.84
CA SER A 180 -21.04 2.50 -7.79
C SER A 180 -19.55 2.59 -7.51
N ASP A 181 -19.20 2.66 -6.24
CA ASP A 181 -17.82 2.63 -5.71
C ASP A 181 -17.34 1.22 -5.33
N ALA A 182 -18.27 0.26 -5.22
CA ALA A 182 -18.01 -1.15 -4.96
C ALA A 182 -16.93 -1.78 -5.88
N PRO A 183 -16.27 -2.87 -5.47
CA PRO A 183 -15.35 -3.65 -6.33
C PRO A 183 -16.03 -4.11 -7.63
N LEU A 184 -15.25 -4.31 -8.71
CA LEU A 184 -15.80 -4.61 -10.05
C LEU A 184 -16.80 -5.78 -10.07
N SER A 185 -16.60 -6.80 -9.24
CA SER A 185 -17.49 -7.95 -9.08
C SER A 185 -18.86 -7.63 -8.49
N GLU A 186 -19.00 -6.50 -7.81
CA GLU A 186 -20.17 -6.11 -7.01
C GLU A 186 -20.86 -4.83 -7.51
N ARG A 187 -20.31 -4.18 -8.55
CA ARG A 187 -20.85 -2.92 -9.10
C ARG A 187 -22.23 -3.08 -9.75
N GLY A 188 -22.58 -4.30 -10.16
CA GLY A 188 -23.78 -4.57 -10.94
C GLY A 188 -23.77 -3.79 -12.26
N ASP A 189 -24.93 -3.30 -12.67
CA ASP A 189 -25.13 -2.62 -13.95
C ASP A 189 -24.96 -1.09 -13.85
N ARG A 190 -23.97 -0.61 -13.07
CA ARG A 190 -23.69 0.81 -12.78
C ARG A 190 -22.34 1.28 -13.31
N LEU A 191 -22.10 2.59 -13.26
CA LEU A 191 -20.84 3.24 -13.65
C LEU A 191 -19.85 3.28 -12.50
N TYR A 192 -18.58 3.07 -12.79
CA TYR A 192 -17.47 3.35 -11.89
C TYR A 192 -16.95 4.77 -12.13
N LEU A 193 -16.83 5.56 -11.06
CA LEU A 193 -16.13 6.84 -11.06
C LEU A 193 -14.76 6.69 -10.39
N GLY A 194 -13.70 6.70 -11.20
CA GLY A 194 -12.33 6.47 -10.76
C GLY A 194 -11.48 7.73 -10.72
N THR A 195 -10.84 8.01 -9.57
CA THR A 195 -9.88 9.12 -9.39
C THR A 195 -8.46 8.64 -9.04
N ALA A 196 -8.27 7.33 -8.84
CA ALA A 196 -7.02 6.74 -8.35
C ALA A 196 -5.83 6.85 -9.32
N SER A 197 -6.08 7.19 -10.60
CA SER A 197 -5.02 7.45 -11.57
C SER A 197 -4.25 8.74 -11.25
N ASN A 198 -4.76 9.64 -10.41
CA ASN A 198 -4.10 10.89 -10.03
C ASN A 198 -3.08 10.68 -8.91
N HIS A 199 -2.15 9.74 -9.09
CA HIS A 199 -1.09 9.45 -8.14
C HIS A 199 0.18 8.99 -8.87
N PRO A 200 1.40 9.30 -8.39
CA PRO A 200 2.62 8.78 -8.98
C PRO A 200 2.60 7.25 -9.07
N GLY A 201 2.88 6.73 -10.26
CA GLY A 201 2.86 5.30 -10.57
C GLY A 201 1.48 4.70 -10.91
N ARG A 202 0.38 5.45 -10.79
CA ARG A 202 -0.96 5.00 -11.20
C ARG A 202 -1.40 5.75 -12.45
N PHE A 203 -1.76 5.07 -13.53
CA PHE A 203 -1.91 5.70 -14.83
C PHE A 203 -3.31 5.53 -15.43
N SER A 204 -3.56 6.30 -16.48
CA SER A 204 -4.65 6.11 -17.43
C SER A 204 -4.09 6.26 -18.85
N ALA A 205 -4.82 5.79 -19.86
CA ALA A 205 -4.51 6.10 -21.26
C ALA A 205 -4.38 7.61 -21.48
N LEU A 206 -3.42 8.00 -22.33
CA LEU A 206 -3.31 9.38 -22.84
C LEU A 206 -4.38 9.65 -23.92
N PRO A 207 -4.76 10.91 -24.15
CA PRO A 207 -5.53 11.30 -25.34
C PRO A 207 -4.88 10.77 -26.62
N TYR A 208 -5.70 10.29 -27.56
CA TYR A 208 -5.29 9.66 -28.81
C TYR A 208 -4.54 8.33 -28.69
N SER A 209 -4.41 7.78 -27.48
CA SER A 209 -3.87 6.45 -27.30
C SER A 209 -4.86 5.38 -27.76
N ALA A 210 -4.36 4.34 -28.41
CA ALA A 210 -5.17 3.16 -28.71
C ALA A 210 -5.35 2.30 -27.45
N THR A 211 -6.33 1.40 -27.47
CA THR A 211 -6.65 0.52 -26.35
C THR A 211 -6.68 -0.94 -26.79
N GLY A 212 -6.59 -1.85 -25.84
CA GLY A 212 -6.72 -3.30 -26.07
C GLY A 212 -8.14 -3.77 -26.39
N GLU A 213 -9.01 -2.92 -26.92
CA GLU A 213 -10.38 -3.26 -27.29
C GLU A 213 -10.49 -3.72 -28.75
N PRO A 214 -11.57 -4.43 -29.14
CA PRO A 214 -11.80 -4.79 -30.53
C PRO A 214 -11.70 -3.58 -31.47
N GLY A 215 -10.92 -3.74 -32.56
CA GLY A 215 -10.63 -2.66 -33.50
C GLY A 215 -9.57 -1.66 -33.05
N TYR A 216 -8.94 -1.90 -31.88
CA TYR A 216 -8.00 -0.99 -31.23
C TYR A 216 -8.62 0.41 -31.10
N SER A 217 -9.69 0.50 -30.30
CA SER A 217 -10.37 1.77 -30.07
C SER A 217 -9.36 2.84 -29.64
N VAL A 218 -9.55 4.06 -30.12
CA VAL A 218 -8.73 5.22 -29.76
C VAL A 218 -9.49 6.07 -28.75
N LEU A 219 -8.80 6.53 -27.70
CA LEU A 219 -9.35 7.48 -26.74
C LEU A 219 -9.37 8.88 -27.36
N VAL A 220 -10.50 9.27 -27.94
CA VAL A 220 -10.64 10.53 -28.67
C VAL A 220 -11.29 11.62 -27.80
N PRO A 221 -10.84 12.88 -27.90
CA PRO A 221 -11.54 14.03 -27.33
C PRO A 221 -12.87 14.25 -28.05
N VAL A 222 -13.85 14.78 -27.33
CA VAL A 222 -15.17 15.09 -27.87
C VAL A 222 -15.67 16.44 -27.35
N ALA A 223 -16.33 17.19 -28.23
CA ALA A 223 -17.07 18.37 -27.81
C ALA A 223 -18.24 17.93 -26.93
N TRP A 224 -18.53 18.68 -25.87
CA TRP A 224 -19.59 18.33 -24.92
C TRP A 224 -20.99 18.28 -25.55
N ASP A 225 -21.23 19.13 -26.56
CA ASP A 225 -22.49 19.17 -27.32
C ASP A 225 -22.65 17.93 -28.21
N ASP A 226 -21.54 17.33 -28.65
CA ASP A 226 -21.50 16.14 -29.53
C ASP A 226 -21.32 14.82 -28.76
N LEU A 227 -21.28 14.86 -27.43
CA LEU A 227 -20.93 13.71 -26.58
C LEU A 227 -21.79 12.46 -26.87
N GLU A 228 -23.10 12.61 -27.03
CA GLU A 228 -24.00 11.47 -27.31
C GLU A 228 -23.75 10.87 -28.70
N ALA A 229 -23.53 11.73 -29.71
CA ALA A 229 -23.23 11.30 -31.07
C ALA A 229 -21.90 10.54 -31.12
N ALA A 230 -20.89 11.05 -30.40
CA ALA A 230 -19.59 10.39 -30.30
C ALA A 230 -19.66 9.06 -29.53
N LEU A 231 -20.45 8.96 -28.46
CA LEU A 231 -20.68 7.70 -27.76
C LEU A 231 -21.42 6.67 -28.62
N GLY A 232 -22.17 7.10 -29.65
CA GLY A 232 -22.80 6.21 -30.62
C GLY A 232 -21.83 5.51 -31.59
N ARG A 233 -20.58 5.98 -31.71
CA ARG A 233 -19.58 5.43 -32.65
C ARG A 233 -18.20 5.31 -32.01
N THR A 234 -17.68 4.08 -31.95
CA THR A 234 -16.29 3.85 -31.55
C THR A 234 -15.33 4.20 -32.70
N VAL A 235 -14.30 5.00 -32.42
CA VAL A 235 -13.22 5.29 -33.37
C VAL A 235 -12.10 4.29 -33.16
N GLY A 236 -11.84 3.41 -34.13
CA GLY A 236 -10.66 2.52 -34.12
C GLY A 236 -9.44 3.16 -34.78
N VAL A 237 -8.26 2.54 -34.63
CA VAL A 237 -7.03 2.98 -35.33
C VAL A 237 -7.17 3.02 -36.86
N ALA A 238 -8.09 2.23 -37.44
CA ALA A 238 -8.38 2.24 -38.87
C ALA A 238 -9.16 3.48 -39.31
N ASP A 239 -10.07 3.98 -38.46
CA ASP A 239 -10.97 5.10 -38.75
C ASP A 239 -10.38 6.44 -38.31
N PHE A 240 -9.32 6.42 -37.49
CA PHE A 240 -8.73 7.61 -36.88
C PHE A 240 -8.28 8.65 -37.91
N ALA A 241 -7.81 8.25 -39.09
CA ALA A 241 -7.41 9.20 -40.14
C ALA A 241 -8.58 10.07 -40.59
N GLN A 242 -9.73 9.46 -40.85
CA GLN A 242 -10.95 10.18 -41.23
C GLN A 242 -11.45 11.02 -40.06
N TRP A 243 -11.45 10.47 -38.85
CA TRP A 243 -11.83 11.23 -37.65
C TRP A 243 -10.95 12.47 -37.48
N TRP A 244 -9.64 12.37 -37.72
CA TRP A 244 -8.70 13.49 -37.66
C TRP A 244 -9.01 14.56 -38.70
N ASP A 245 -9.31 14.18 -39.96
CA ASP A 245 -9.66 15.14 -41.01
C ASP A 245 -10.96 15.91 -40.69
N GLU A 246 -11.88 15.30 -39.93
CA GLU A 246 -13.15 15.89 -39.51
C GLU A 246 -13.03 16.78 -38.25
N ASN A 247 -12.11 16.46 -37.33
CA ASN A 247 -12.08 17.05 -35.98
C ASN A 247 -10.80 17.83 -35.66
N ASP A 248 -9.72 17.61 -36.42
CA ASP A 248 -8.37 18.13 -36.17
C ASP A 248 -7.91 17.84 -34.71
N ASP A 249 -7.01 18.65 -34.15
CA ASP A 249 -6.60 18.56 -32.75
C ASP A 249 -7.63 19.12 -31.77
N LEU A 250 -8.73 18.38 -31.61
CA LEU A 250 -9.81 18.75 -30.71
C LEU A 250 -9.39 18.76 -29.23
N PHE A 251 -8.42 17.94 -28.83
CA PHE A 251 -7.88 17.97 -27.46
C PHE A 251 -7.17 19.30 -27.18
N GLY A 252 -6.28 19.71 -28.08
CA GLY A 252 -5.59 21.00 -28.00
C GLY A 252 -6.54 22.18 -27.97
N ALA A 253 -7.51 22.18 -28.89
CA ALA A 253 -8.55 23.21 -28.94
C ALA A 253 -9.36 23.28 -27.63
N SER A 254 -9.75 22.13 -27.08
CA SER A 254 -10.52 22.04 -25.84
C SER A 254 -9.74 22.48 -24.60
N VAL A 255 -8.44 22.17 -24.53
CA VAL A 255 -7.57 22.66 -23.46
C VAL A 255 -7.37 24.18 -23.57
N ALA A 256 -7.13 24.68 -24.79
CA ALA A 256 -6.94 26.11 -25.03
C ALA A 256 -8.20 26.94 -24.70
N GLU A 257 -9.38 26.44 -25.04
CA GLU A 257 -10.67 27.07 -24.71
C GLU A 257 -10.85 27.27 -23.20
N ARG A 258 -10.45 26.29 -22.39
CA ARG A 258 -10.57 26.33 -20.92
C ARG A 258 -9.53 27.24 -20.26
N GLY A 259 -8.41 27.46 -20.94
CA GLY A 259 -7.30 28.26 -20.43
C GLY A 259 -6.67 27.66 -19.17
N GLU A 260 -5.95 28.50 -18.44
CA GLU A 260 -5.31 28.11 -17.20
C GLU A 260 -6.33 28.09 -16.05
N GLN A 261 -6.54 26.92 -15.45
CA GLN A 261 -7.51 26.74 -14.38
C GLN A 261 -6.81 26.41 -13.07
N HIS A 262 -7.15 27.11 -11.99
CA HIS A 262 -6.51 26.92 -10.69
C HIS A 262 -7.47 26.24 -9.72
N LEU A 263 -6.96 25.26 -8.96
CA LEU A 263 -7.74 24.64 -7.89
C LEU A 263 -8.15 25.72 -6.88
N PRO A 264 -9.41 25.72 -6.40
CA PRO A 264 -9.87 26.70 -5.42
C PRO A 264 -8.98 26.67 -4.16
N GLU A 265 -8.83 27.82 -3.51
CA GLU A 265 -8.25 27.89 -2.17
C GLU A 265 -9.28 27.38 -1.15
N SER A 266 -9.31 26.07 -0.92
CA SER A 266 -9.99 25.52 0.26
C SER A 266 -9.03 25.54 1.45
N VAL A 267 -9.47 26.10 2.58
CA VAL A 267 -8.74 26.27 3.85
C VAL A 267 -7.82 25.08 4.16
N MET A 268 -6.54 25.22 3.82
CA MET A 268 -5.48 24.37 4.35
C MET A 268 -4.98 24.99 5.66
N PRO A 269 -4.66 24.20 6.69
CA PRO A 269 -3.94 24.71 7.85
C PRO A 269 -2.64 25.39 7.41
N THR A 270 -2.43 26.56 7.99
CA THR A 270 -1.35 27.52 7.71
C THR A 270 0.05 26.88 7.68
N ALA A 271 0.89 27.41 6.80
CA ALA A 271 2.30 27.09 6.57
C ALA A 271 3.13 26.62 7.79
N LEU A 272 3.95 25.59 7.57
CA LEU A 272 5.00 25.14 8.48
C LEU A 272 6.11 26.21 8.61
N PRO A 273 6.45 26.66 9.83
CA PRO A 273 7.70 27.38 10.07
C PRO A 273 8.90 26.43 10.09
N SER A 274 10.04 26.98 9.71
CA SER A 274 11.33 26.32 9.47
C SER A 274 11.90 25.54 10.67
N ALA A 275 12.63 24.48 10.31
CA ALA A 275 13.44 23.61 11.15
C ALA A 275 14.21 24.33 12.25
N ASN A 276 13.92 23.98 13.49
CA ASN A 276 14.88 24.03 14.60
C ASN A 276 14.98 22.63 15.20
N ALA A 277 16.20 22.11 15.22
CA ALA A 277 16.55 20.88 15.89
C ALA A 277 16.26 21.00 17.40
N PHE A 278 15.44 20.11 17.94
CA PHE A 278 15.27 19.92 19.38
C PHE A 278 15.18 18.43 19.71
N PRO A 279 15.54 18.05 20.95
CA PRO A 279 16.11 16.77 21.30
C PRO A 279 15.03 15.70 21.51
N MET A 280 15.43 14.45 21.26
CA MET A 280 14.67 13.25 21.58
C MET A 280 14.17 13.27 23.04
N PRO A 281 12.85 13.23 23.29
CA PRO A 281 12.33 12.90 24.60
C PRO A 281 12.40 11.38 24.78
N SER A 282 13.42 10.94 25.51
CA SER A 282 13.30 9.73 26.33
C SER A 282 12.31 10.01 27.47
N ALA A 283 11.50 9.01 27.80
CA ALA A 283 10.58 8.92 28.94
C ALA A 283 9.18 9.57 28.81
N ALA A 284 8.23 8.78 28.30
CA ALA A 284 6.87 8.64 28.86
C ALA A 284 6.19 7.41 28.23
N ILE A 285 6.52 6.21 28.73
CA ILE A 285 5.83 4.95 28.40
C ILE A 285 5.16 4.43 29.68
N GLY A 286 3.83 4.36 29.67
CA GLY A 286 3.02 3.38 30.41
C GLY A 286 3.02 3.47 31.94
N GLU A 287 2.07 4.21 32.49
CA GLU A 287 1.75 4.20 33.94
C GLU A 287 0.98 2.95 34.42
N SER A 288 0.82 1.87 33.64
CA SER A 288 0.06 0.67 34.10
C SER A 288 0.90 -0.58 34.44
N ARG A 289 2.22 -0.62 34.15
CA ARG A 289 3.06 -1.81 34.37
C ARG A 289 4.09 -1.56 35.48
N GLY A 290 4.00 -2.35 36.56
CA GLY A 290 4.94 -2.31 37.68
C GLY A 290 6.40 -2.57 37.26
N PRO A 291 7.40 -2.05 38.00
CA PRO A 291 8.81 -2.03 37.59
C PRO A 291 9.38 -3.43 37.33
N ASN A 292 8.97 -4.43 38.12
CA ASN A 292 9.41 -5.82 37.99
C ASN A 292 8.98 -6.44 36.65
N LEU A 293 7.74 -6.21 36.23
CA LEU A 293 7.21 -6.74 34.97
C LEU A 293 7.91 -6.09 33.77
N ARG A 294 8.16 -4.77 33.84
CA ARG A 294 8.87 -4.03 32.79
C ARG A 294 10.30 -4.54 32.60
N ALA A 295 11.01 -4.76 33.70
CA ALA A 295 12.36 -5.28 33.68
C ALA A 295 12.41 -6.72 33.16
N ALA A 296 11.47 -7.58 33.58
CA ALA A 296 11.37 -8.94 33.09
C ALA A 296 11.12 -9.00 31.59
N LEU A 297 10.18 -8.20 31.06
CA LEU A 297 9.90 -8.13 29.62
C LEU A 297 11.14 -7.71 28.82
N ALA A 298 11.90 -6.73 29.31
CA ALA A 298 13.11 -6.27 28.65
C ALA A 298 14.22 -7.35 28.63
N VAL A 299 14.38 -8.10 29.73
CA VAL A 299 15.37 -9.18 29.82
C VAL A 299 14.98 -10.40 28.98
N LEU A 300 13.69 -10.73 28.93
CA LEU A 300 13.15 -11.87 28.20
C LEU A 300 12.91 -11.58 26.71
N ALA A 301 13.25 -10.38 26.23
CA ALA A 301 13.02 -9.95 24.85
C ALA A 301 13.70 -10.85 23.79
N ASP A 302 14.77 -11.56 24.15
CA ASP A 302 15.45 -12.54 23.28
C ASP A 302 14.80 -13.93 23.28
N GLY A 303 13.69 -14.09 24.02
CA GLY A 303 12.90 -15.30 24.02
C GLY A 303 13.36 -16.46 24.88
N ARG A 304 14.57 -16.37 25.42
CA ARG A 304 15.15 -17.50 26.16
C ARG A 304 14.50 -17.65 27.52
N ALA A 305 14.10 -18.88 27.84
CA ALA A 305 13.61 -19.23 29.17
C ALA A 305 14.69 -18.99 30.22
N ARG A 306 14.34 -18.27 31.29
CA ARG A 306 15.25 -17.91 32.39
C ARG A 306 14.60 -18.09 33.75
N SER A 307 15.39 -18.45 34.75
CA SER A 307 14.97 -18.40 36.16
C SER A 307 14.80 -16.94 36.61
N CYS A 308 14.07 -16.71 37.71
CA CYS A 308 13.96 -15.36 38.28
C CYS A 308 15.34 -14.78 38.68
N ASP A 309 16.28 -15.62 39.11
CA ASP A 309 17.63 -15.17 39.49
C ASP A 309 18.44 -14.70 38.25
N GLU A 310 18.33 -15.42 37.13
CA GLU A 310 18.92 -15.04 35.86
C GLU A 310 18.32 -13.72 35.34
N ILE A 311 16.99 -13.59 35.43
CA ILE A 311 16.29 -12.37 35.02
C ILE A 311 16.71 -11.17 35.88
N LEU A 312 16.75 -11.36 37.20
CA LEU A 312 17.13 -10.34 38.15
C LEU A 312 18.58 -9.88 37.93
N THR A 313 19.49 -10.83 37.74
CA THR A 313 20.92 -10.55 37.49
C THR A 313 21.08 -9.68 36.24
N GLN A 314 20.41 -10.05 35.14
CA GLN A 314 20.46 -9.29 33.90
C GLN A 314 19.78 -7.92 34.03
N ALA A 315 18.62 -7.85 34.71
CA ALA A 315 17.89 -6.60 34.92
C ALA A 315 18.68 -5.60 35.76
N VAL A 316 19.40 -6.05 36.78
CA VAL A 316 20.30 -5.21 37.59
C VAL A 316 21.47 -4.74 36.74
N HIS A 317 22.07 -5.62 35.92
CA HIS A 317 23.15 -5.25 35.02
C HIS A 317 22.74 -4.16 34.01
N LEU A 318 21.51 -4.24 33.51
CA LEU A 318 20.92 -3.26 32.58
C LEU A 318 20.38 -2.00 33.29
N GLY A 319 20.49 -1.89 34.63
CA GLY A 319 19.99 -0.76 35.40
C GLY A 319 18.46 -0.66 35.47
N LEU A 320 17.74 -1.73 35.18
CA LEU A 320 16.27 -1.78 35.13
C LEU A 320 15.65 -2.06 36.51
N LEU A 321 16.38 -2.71 37.40
CA LEU A 321 15.97 -2.96 38.79
C LEU A 321 17.11 -2.66 39.78
N PRO A 322 16.82 -2.21 41.01
CA PRO A 322 17.81 -2.08 42.06
C PRO A 322 18.42 -3.43 42.43
N ALA A 323 19.72 -3.46 42.75
CA ALA A 323 20.42 -4.65 43.24
C ALA A 323 19.82 -5.21 44.55
N SER A 324 19.06 -4.41 45.30
CA SER A 324 18.35 -4.81 46.51
C SER A 324 17.02 -5.54 46.25
N THR A 325 16.60 -5.70 45.00
CA THR A 325 15.31 -6.33 44.66
C THR A 325 15.37 -7.84 44.90
N PRO A 326 14.55 -8.42 45.78
CA PRO A 326 14.57 -9.85 46.06
C PRO A 326 13.93 -10.66 44.93
N SER A 327 14.56 -11.78 44.56
CA SER A 327 14.11 -12.70 43.50
C SER A 327 12.67 -13.21 43.70
N HIS A 328 12.27 -13.49 44.95
CA HIS A 328 10.90 -13.87 45.29
C HIS A 328 9.86 -12.78 44.92
N GLN A 329 10.20 -11.50 45.04
CA GLN A 329 9.28 -10.40 44.69
C GLN A 329 9.10 -10.30 43.17
N LEU A 330 10.15 -10.59 42.39
CA LEU A 330 10.04 -10.71 40.94
C LEU A 330 9.15 -11.90 40.56
N TYR A 331 9.38 -13.06 41.19
CA TYR A 331 8.59 -14.27 40.96
C TYR A 331 7.09 -14.06 41.23
N VAL A 332 6.73 -13.52 42.39
CA VAL A 332 5.32 -13.24 42.75
C VAL A 332 4.69 -12.28 41.75
N ALA A 333 5.40 -11.22 41.34
CA ALA A 333 4.89 -10.27 40.36
C ALA A 333 4.60 -10.92 38.99
N LEU A 334 5.46 -11.84 38.54
CA LEU A 334 5.27 -12.54 37.27
C LEU A 334 4.12 -13.55 37.32
N ILE A 335 4.01 -14.32 38.40
CA ILE A 335 2.91 -15.28 38.57
C ILE A 335 1.57 -14.57 38.71
N GLU A 336 1.50 -13.51 39.52
CA GLU A 336 0.28 -12.71 39.63
C GLU A 336 -0.11 -12.08 38.30
N TYR A 337 0.84 -11.61 37.51
CA TYR A 337 0.59 -11.13 36.15
C TYR A 337 -0.01 -12.23 35.27
N ILE A 338 0.61 -13.41 35.21
CA ILE A 338 0.15 -14.55 34.42
C ILE A 338 -1.26 -14.98 34.83
N SER A 339 -1.49 -15.12 36.15
CA SER A 339 -2.78 -15.51 36.70
C SER A 339 -3.86 -14.47 36.45
N ARG A 340 -3.55 -13.16 36.57
CA ARG A 340 -4.49 -12.09 36.27
C ARG A 340 -4.86 -12.07 34.79
N ALA A 341 -3.88 -12.15 33.89
CA ALA A 341 -4.11 -12.19 32.45
C ALA A 341 -5.01 -13.37 32.06
N ARG A 342 -4.67 -14.59 32.50
CA ARG A 342 -5.49 -15.77 32.27
C ARG A 342 -6.89 -15.67 32.89
N GLY A 343 -6.98 -15.07 34.08
CA GLY A 343 -8.23 -14.88 34.81
C GLY A 343 -9.23 -13.96 34.11
N VAL A 344 -8.76 -13.09 33.22
CA VAL A 344 -9.61 -12.23 32.37
C VAL A 344 -9.67 -12.71 30.91
N GLY A 345 -9.25 -13.95 30.63
CA GLY A 345 -9.25 -14.52 29.27
C GLY A 345 -8.18 -13.95 28.33
N ARG A 346 -7.18 -13.23 28.84
CA ARG A 346 -6.05 -12.72 28.07
C ARG A 346 -4.93 -13.75 27.96
N VAL A 347 -4.20 -13.68 26.85
CA VAL A 347 -2.98 -14.47 26.63
C VAL A 347 -1.81 -13.71 27.27
N PRO A 348 -1.18 -14.22 28.35
CA PRO A 348 -0.11 -13.48 29.02
C PRO A 348 1.12 -13.40 28.11
N GLN A 349 1.83 -12.26 28.09
CA GLN A 349 3.05 -12.08 27.29
C GLN A 349 4.23 -12.89 27.83
N ILE A 350 4.22 -13.23 29.12
CA ILE A 350 5.20 -14.09 29.76
C ILE A 350 4.48 -15.38 30.14
N VAL A 351 5.11 -16.52 29.90
CA VAL A 351 4.66 -17.82 30.41
C VAL A 351 5.74 -18.45 31.26
N GLN A 352 5.29 -19.35 32.13
CA GLN A 352 6.15 -20.21 32.92
C GLN A 352 6.14 -21.62 32.32
N ASP A 353 7.32 -22.22 32.14
CA ASP A 353 7.47 -23.62 31.75
C ASP A 353 7.38 -24.58 32.95
N GLU A 354 7.46 -25.89 32.68
CA GLU A 354 7.34 -26.93 33.70
C GLU A 354 8.49 -26.87 34.72
N GLU A 355 9.66 -26.36 34.31
CA GLU A 355 10.85 -26.14 35.13
C GLU A 355 10.82 -24.82 35.93
N ARG A 356 9.68 -24.12 35.94
CA ARG A 356 9.47 -22.83 36.63
C ARG A 356 10.30 -21.66 36.08
N ARG A 357 10.84 -21.77 34.87
CA ARG A 357 11.50 -20.67 34.18
C ARG A 357 10.48 -19.85 33.41
N PHE A 358 10.80 -18.60 33.18
CA PHE A 358 9.94 -17.64 32.49
C PHE A 358 10.50 -17.33 31.11
N ARG A 359 9.62 -17.27 30.12
CA ARG A 359 9.92 -16.84 28.75
C ARG A 359 8.78 -16.01 28.20
N LEU A 360 9.02 -15.31 27.09
CA LEU A 360 7.90 -14.74 26.34
C LEU A 360 6.99 -15.84 25.80
N ASN A 361 5.70 -15.58 25.73
CA ASN A 361 4.65 -16.49 25.29
C ASN A 361 4.56 -16.61 23.77
N GLU A 362 5.72 -16.56 23.13
CA GLU A 362 5.93 -16.77 21.72
C GLU A 362 7.16 -17.68 21.60
N PRO A 363 7.13 -18.73 20.76
CA PRO A 363 8.27 -19.64 20.64
C PRO A 363 9.46 -18.87 20.07
N ALA A 364 10.61 -18.92 20.74
CA ALA A 364 11.86 -18.38 20.19
C ALA A 364 12.18 -19.12 18.87
N ASP A 365 12.58 -18.39 17.83
CA ASP A 365 13.20 -19.01 16.66
C ASP A 365 14.74 -19.00 16.78
N ASP A 366 15.34 -20.18 16.63
CA ASP A 366 16.81 -20.34 16.61
C ASP A 366 17.39 -20.00 15.22
N TRP A 367 16.65 -19.23 14.42
CA TRP A 367 17.06 -18.83 13.08
C TRP A 367 18.13 -17.74 13.15
N PRO A 368 19.15 -17.77 12.28
CA PRO A 368 20.14 -16.71 12.21
C PRO A 368 19.48 -15.38 11.82
N GLN A 369 20.11 -14.27 12.20
CA GLN A 369 19.64 -12.95 11.79
C GLN A 369 19.95 -12.71 10.30
N PRO A 370 18.98 -12.20 9.51
CA PRO A 370 19.24 -11.85 8.12
C PRO A 370 20.26 -10.71 8.01
N THR A 371 21.12 -10.77 6.99
CA THR A 371 22.16 -9.77 6.71
C THR A 371 21.55 -8.48 6.18
N TYR A 372 20.45 -8.57 5.43
CA TYR A 372 19.68 -7.45 4.89
C TYR A 372 18.35 -7.33 5.64
N TRP A 373 18.42 -7.16 6.95
CA TRP A 373 17.24 -6.78 7.72
C TRP A 373 16.82 -5.36 7.33
N ARG A 374 15.52 -5.11 7.16
CA ARG A 374 14.97 -3.76 6.97
C ARG A 374 15.68 -2.85 7.99
N PRO A 375 16.31 -1.74 7.57
CA PRO A 375 16.75 -0.76 8.56
C PRO A 375 15.56 -0.53 9.48
N ARG A 376 15.77 -0.41 10.81
CA ARG A 376 14.74 0.14 11.69
C ARG A 376 14.15 1.31 10.92
N LEU A 377 12.92 1.15 10.45
CA LEU A 377 12.33 2.15 9.60
C LEU A 377 12.33 3.38 10.48
N GLU A 378 13.06 4.42 10.06
CA GLU A 378 13.07 5.68 10.80
C GLU A 378 11.62 6.03 11.10
N PRO A 379 11.28 6.43 12.34
CA PRO A 379 9.91 6.78 12.69
C PRO A 379 9.35 7.70 11.62
N HIS A 380 8.07 7.53 11.29
CA HIS A 380 7.41 8.41 10.33
C HIS A 380 7.77 9.88 10.67
N PRO A 381 8.19 10.72 9.70
CA PRO A 381 8.77 12.04 10.00
C PRO A 381 7.88 12.92 10.89
N ASN A 382 6.56 12.69 10.86
CA ASN A 382 5.56 13.39 11.66
C ASN A 382 5.03 12.58 12.87
N ALA A 383 5.65 11.45 13.23
CA ALA A 383 5.14 10.55 14.29
C ALA A 383 4.96 11.27 15.64
N GLY A 384 5.87 12.19 15.97
CA GLY A 384 5.78 13.00 17.19
C GLY A 384 4.59 13.96 17.18
N GLU A 385 4.33 14.63 16.06
CA GLU A 385 3.19 15.54 15.89
C GLU A 385 1.86 14.77 15.94
N LEU A 386 1.79 13.63 15.25
CA LEU A 386 0.61 12.74 15.26
C LEU A 386 0.32 12.19 16.66
N THR A 387 1.37 11.77 17.38
CA THR A 387 1.26 11.32 18.79
C THR A 387 0.72 12.43 19.69
N ALA A 388 1.21 13.66 19.51
CA ALA A 388 0.73 14.82 20.27
C ALA A 388 -0.74 15.13 19.95
N ALA A 389 -1.11 15.11 18.66
CA ALA A 389 -2.47 15.36 18.20
C ALA A 389 -3.46 14.33 18.76
N LEU A 390 -3.13 13.03 18.69
CA LEU A 390 -3.93 11.94 19.26
C LEU A 390 -4.17 12.12 20.77
N ARG A 391 -3.09 12.37 21.53
CA ARG A 391 -3.17 12.54 22.99
C ARG A 391 -3.94 13.79 23.40
N GLN A 392 -3.78 14.89 22.66
CA GLN A 392 -4.48 16.13 22.94
C GLN A 392 -5.98 16.03 22.66
N SER A 393 -6.35 15.41 21.55
CA SER A 393 -7.74 15.30 21.09
C SER A 393 -8.53 14.23 21.85
N GLY A 394 -7.91 13.10 22.23
CA GLY A 394 -8.60 12.00 22.91
C GLY A 394 -9.19 12.34 24.28
N GLY A 395 -8.61 13.31 25.00
CA GLY A 395 -9.16 13.87 26.24
C GLY A 395 -9.98 15.14 26.07
N GLY A 396 -10.09 15.63 24.84
CA GLY A 396 -10.76 16.87 24.46
C GLY A 396 -12.28 16.73 24.37
N ALA A 397 -12.95 17.88 24.20
CA ALA A 397 -14.39 17.92 23.92
C ALA A 397 -14.72 17.88 22.42
N ASP A 398 -13.69 17.95 21.57
CA ASP A 398 -13.80 17.94 20.11
C ASP A 398 -13.60 16.50 19.61
N THR A 399 -14.71 15.80 19.39
CA THR A 399 -14.71 14.40 18.94
C THR A 399 -14.19 14.29 17.51
N THR A 400 -14.56 15.21 16.63
CA THR A 400 -14.11 15.25 15.23
C THR A 400 -12.60 15.43 15.12
N ALA A 401 -11.99 16.26 15.97
CA ALA A 401 -10.54 16.36 16.03
C ALA A 401 -9.87 15.03 16.43
N PHE A 402 -10.49 14.25 17.33
CA PHE A 402 -9.98 12.94 17.72
C PHE A 402 -10.14 11.91 16.60
N GLU A 403 -11.31 11.85 15.97
CA GLU A 403 -11.58 10.97 14.84
C GLU A 403 -10.58 11.23 13.69
N THR A 404 -10.33 12.51 13.37
CA THR A 404 -9.35 12.93 12.35
C THR A 404 -7.94 12.48 12.73
N ALA A 405 -7.52 12.72 13.98
CA ALA A 405 -6.19 12.32 14.45
C ALA A 405 -5.98 10.80 14.40
N VAL A 406 -7.03 10.01 14.67
CA VAL A 406 -7.00 8.54 14.54
C VAL A 406 -6.84 8.14 13.08
N CYS A 407 -7.60 8.73 12.16
CA CYS A 407 -7.44 8.48 10.72
C CYS A 407 -6.03 8.83 10.23
N ASP A 408 -5.48 9.98 10.63
CA ASP A 408 -4.13 10.41 10.27
C ASP A 408 -3.07 9.45 10.83
N GLY A 409 -3.26 8.94 12.04
CA GLY A 409 -2.41 7.92 12.64
C GLY A 409 -2.38 6.63 11.82
N PHE A 410 -3.54 6.10 11.43
CA PHE A 410 -3.58 4.93 10.55
C PHE A 410 -3.04 5.22 9.15
N ALA A 411 -3.27 6.41 8.60
CA ALA A 411 -2.71 6.81 7.31
C ALA A 411 -1.17 6.81 7.33
N ALA A 412 -0.57 7.28 8.42
CA ALA A 412 0.88 7.26 8.62
C ALA A 412 1.44 5.83 8.79
N LEU A 413 0.62 4.85 9.19
CA LEU A 413 0.95 3.42 9.15
C LEU A 413 0.81 2.82 7.74
N GLY A 414 0.44 3.60 6.71
CA GLY A 414 0.32 3.15 5.33
C GLY A 414 -1.07 2.64 4.93
N PHE A 415 -2.09 2.85 5.76
CA PHE A 415 -3.48 2.62 5.37
C PHE A 415 -4.01 3.76 4.49
N VAL A 416 -5.02 3.49 3.68
CA VAL A 416 -5.88 4.54 3.12
C VAL A 416 -6.98 4.79 4.14
N ALA A 417 -6.83 5.83 4.95
CA ALA A 417 -7.80 6.21 5.97
C ALA A 417 -8.84 7.19 5.43
N THR A 418 -10.10 6.98 5.78
CA THR A 418 -11.23 7.87 5.46
C THR A 418 -11.95 8.24 6.74
N HIS A 419 -11.98 9.53 7.06
CA HIS A 419 -12.86 10.08 8.10
C HIS A 419 -14.25 10.30 7.49
N VAL A 420 -15.29 9.84 8.18
CA VAL A 420 -16.68 9.97 7.72
C VAL A 420 -17.44 10.90 8.67
N GLY A 421 -17.53 10.55 9.95
CA GLY A 421 -18.18 11.32 11.01
C GLY A 421 -19.70 11.46 10.89
N GLY A 422 -20.39 11.66 12.03
CA GLY A 422 -21.82 12.00 12.10
C GLY A 422 -22.70 10.99 12.85
N GLN A 423 -23.92 11.38 13.24
CA GLN A 423 -24.78 10.61 14.16
C GLN A 423 -25.38 9.30 13.60
N ALA A 424 -25.13 8.95 12.34
CA ALA A 424 -25.67 7.76 11.67
C ALA A 424 -24.67 7.11 10.70
N ALA A 425 -23.38 7.33 10.94
CA ALA A 425 -22.27 6.81 10.14
C ALA A 425 -21.16 6.34 11.10
N PRO A 426 -20.25 5.47 10.66
CA PRO A 426 -19.03 5.21 11.42
C PRO A 426 -18.20 6.49 11.52
N ASP A 427 -17.34 6.59 12.53
CA ASP A 427 -16.42 7.71 12.62
C ASP A 427 -15.41 7.72 11.45
N GLY A 428 -15.01 6.53 10.99
CA GLY A 428 -14.24 6.37 9.77
C GLY A 428 -14.00 4.92 9.38
N TYR A 429 -13.12 4.71 8.41
CA TYR A 429 -12.62 3.38 8.06
C TYR A 429 -11.22 3.48 7.47
N VAL A 430 -10.50 2.36 7.49
CA VAL A 430 -9.14 2.24 6.96
C VAL A 430 -9.05 1.04 6.02
N ASP A 431 -8.46 1.25 4.85
CA ASP A 431 -8.18 0.22 3.85
C ASP A 431 -6.68 -0.10 3.81
N ALA A 432 -6.33 -1.38 3.91
CA ALA A 432 -4.98 -1.89 3.74
C ALA A 432 -4.75 -2.26 2.27
N PRO A 433 -3.91 -1.51 1.52
CA PRO A 433 -3.75 -1.70 0.08
C PRO A 433 -2.74 -2.82 -0.26
N LEU A 434 -3.02 -4.05 0.18
CA LEU A 434 -2.09 -5.20 0.12
C LEU A 434 -2.39 -6.20 -1.02
N GLY A 435 -3.08 -5.76 -2.09
CA GLY A 435 -3.45 -6.64 -3.21
C GLY A 435 -4.40 -7.76 -2.78
N GLY A 436 -4.04 -9.02 -3.04
CA GLY A 436 -4.84 -10.19 -2.63
C GLY A 436 -5.03 -10.34 -1.12
N HIS A 437 -4.21 -9.65 -0.32
CA HIS A 437 -4.33 -9.57 1.13
C HIS A 437 -4.96 -8.25 1.58
N ALA A 438 -5.64 -7.50 0.70
CA ALA A 438 -6.33 -6.28 1.10
C ALA A 438 -7.38 -6.57 2.19
N TYR A 439 -7.60 -5.60 3.07
CA TYR A 439 -8.65 -5.65 4.06
C TYR A 439 -9.06 -4.24 4.48
N ARG A 440 -10.26 -4.13 5.03
CA ARG A 440 -10.84 -2.91 5.58
C ARG A 440 -11.20 -3.12 7.05
N ALA A 441 -10.95 -2.10 7.86
CA ALA A 441 -11.42 -2.01 9.24
C ALA A 441 -12.27 -0.75 9.45
N MET A 442 -13.42 -0.90 10.10
CA MET A 442 -14.25 0.23 10.52
C MET A 442 -13.69 0.84 11.80
N LEU A 443 -13.70 2.16 11.90
CA LEU A 443 -13.24 2.92 13.06
C LEU A 443 -14.42 3.53 13.81
N GLU A 444 -14.45 3.30 15.11
CA GLU A 444 -15.32 3.94 16.09
C GLU A 444 -14.44 4.55 17.18
N CYS A 445 -14.52 5.85 17.41
CA CYS A 445 -13.66 6.64 18.27
C CYS A 445 -14.42 7.11 19.51
N LYS A 446 -13.85 6.88 20.70
CA LYS A 446 -14.41 7.35 21.96
C LYS A 446 -13.44 8.28 22.67
N THR A 447 -13.86 9.51 22.94
CA THR A 447 -13.09 10.48 23.74
C THR A 447 -13.38 10.34 25.22
N ALA A 448 -12.36 10.46 26.08
CA ALA A 448 -12.51 10.48 27.53
C ALA A 448 -11.30 11.14 28.23
N ARG A 449 -11.52 11.82 29.37
CA ARG A 449 -10.45 12.26 30.26
C ARG A 449 -9.95 11.09 31.12
N GLY A 450 -9.45 10.04 30.48
CA GLY A 450 -9.04 8.77 31.09
C GLY A 450 -9.77 7.58 30.46
N THR A 451 -10.27 6.66 31.28
CA THR A 451 -10.96 5.46 30.80
C THR A 451 -12.35 5.78 30.25
N VAL A 452 -12.66 5.26 29.06
CA VAL A 452 -13.99 5.31 28.44
C VAL A 452 -14.98 4.53 29.30
N ALA A 453 -15.96 5.22 29.90
CA ALA A 453 -16.89 4.61 30.86
C ALA A 453 -17.91 3.65 30.21
N ASN A 454 -18.36 3.95 28.99
CA ASN A 454 -19.24 3.08 28.23
C ASN A 454 -18.68 2.93 26.79
N PRO A 455 -17.98 1.84 26.49
CA PRO A 455 -17.34 1.63 25.19
C PRO A 455 -18.34 1.48 24.03
N ASP A 456 -19.55 0.97 24.30
CA ASP A 456 -20.59 0.64 23.30
C ASP A 456 -20.03 -0.17 22.13
N VAL A 457 -19.58 -1.39 22.43
CA VAL A 457 -18.84 -2.21 21.47
C VAL A 457 -19.72 -2.64 20.30
N ALA A 458 -21.01 -2.83 20.55
CA ALA A 458 -21.98 -3.15 19.51
C ALA A 458 -22.05 -2.08 18.41
N GLU A 459 -21.98 -0.79 18.78
CA GLU A 459 -21.99 0.31 17.81
C GLU A 459 -20.76 0.27 16.90
N ALA A 460 -19.58 -0.07 17.43
CA ALA A 460 -18.35 -0.22 16.61
C ALA A 460 -18.46 -1.32 15.54
N ALA A 461 -19.28 -2.34 15.77
CA ALA A 461 -19.50 -3.43 14.82
C ALA A 461 -20.61 -3.14 13.80
N LYS A 462 -21.50 -2.18 14.09
CA LYS A 462 -22.75 -1.92 13.36
C LYS A 462 -22.55 -1.72 11.86
N TYR A 463 -21.51 -0.98 11.47
CA TYR A 463 -21.27 -0.62 10.08
C TYR A 463 -20.33 -1.59 9.34
N ARG A 464 -19.82 -2.64 9.98
CA ARG A 464 -18.85 -3.56 9.39
C ARG A 464 -19.35 -4.22 8.11
N GLU A 465 -20.56 -4.79 8.14
CA GLU A 465 -21.14 -5.50 6.99
C GLU A 465 -21.52 -4.53 5.86
N SER A 466 -22.15 -3.40 6.21
CA SER A 466 -22.61 -2.42 5.21
C SER A 466 -21.48 -1.77 4.42
N TYR A 467 -20.27 -1.71 4.97
CA TYR A 467 -19.08 -1.15 4.32
C TYR A 467 -18.12 -2.21 3.77
N GLY A 468 -18.51 -3.50 3.78
CA GLY A 468 -17.69 -4.61 3.28
C GLY A 468 -16.40 -4.81 4.06
N ALA A 469 -16.37 -4.39 5.33
CA ALA A 469 -15.19 -4.45 6.17
C ALA A 469 -14.99 -5.83 6.79
N GLN A 470 -13.73 -6.29 6.82
CA GLN A 470 -13.39 -7.56 7.48
C GLN A 470 -13.27 -7.37 9.00
N PHE A 471 -13.00 -6.15 9.45
CA PHE A 471 -12.77 -5.84 10.86
C PHE A 471 -13.57 -4.63 11.34
N ALA A 472 -13.76 -4.58 12.65
CA ALA A 472 -14.33 -3.45 13.37
C ALA A 472 -13.41 -3.08 14.53
N THR A 473 -13.23 -1.80 14.76
CA THR A 473 -12.21 -1.26 15.65
C THR A 473 -12.76 -0.12 16.48
N LEU A 474 -12.60 -0.26 17.80
CA LEU A 474 -12.86 0.78 18.77
C LEU A 474 -11.54 1.44 19.17
N VAL A 475 -11.45 2.77 19.07
CA VAL A 475 -10.24 3.54 19.38
C VAL A 475 -10.55 4.55 20.48
N GLY A 476 -9.72 4.64 21.52
CA GLY A 476 -9.96 5.58 22.61
C GLY A 476 -8.76 5.75 23.53
N PRO A 477 -8.79 6.68 24.50
CA PRO A 477 -7.68 6.89 25.43
C PRO A 477 -7.34 5.65 26.27
N ALA A 478 -8.36 5.02 26.85
CA ALA A 478 -8.25 3.77 27.60
C ALA A 478 -9.63 3.11 27.73
N PHE A 479 -9.66 1.80 27.97
CA PHE A 479 -10.90 1.03 28.14
C PHE A 479 -10.90 0.26 29.47
N PRO A 480 -12.08 -0.02 30.06
CA PRO A 480 -12.18 -0.82 31.28
C PRO A 480 -11.67 -2.24 31.02
N ASN A 481 -10.72 -2.70 31.84
CA ASN A 481 -10.20 -4.06 31.75
C ASN A 481 -11.06 -5.03 32.57
N GLU A 482 -12.31 -5.17 32.16
CA GLU A 482 -13.32 -6.01 32.82
C GLU A 482 -13.74 -7.17 31.92
N GLN A 483 -14.05 -8.33 32.51
CA GLN A 483 -14.44 -9.53 31.76
C GLN A 483 -15.69 -9.28 30.87
N THR A 484 -16.58 -8.41 31.33
CA THR A 484 -17.79 -7.98 30.60
C THR A 484 -17.44 -7.33 29.27
N VAL A 485 -16.53 -6.34 29.27
CA VAL A 485 -16.06 -5.65 28.05
C VAL A 485 -15.32 -6.62 27.12
N ILE A 486 -14.51 -7.53 27.66
CA ILE A 486 -13.79 -8.54 26.87
C ILE A 486 -14.78 -9.50 26.17
N ASN A 487 -15.81 -9.94 26.88
CA ASN A 487 -16.84 -10.79 26.29
C ASN A 487 -17.57 -10.06 25.16
N GLU A 488 -17.90 -8.78 25.35
CA GLU A 488 -18.57 -7.96 24.35
C GLU A 488 -17.70 -7.74 23.08
N LEU A 489 -16.40 -7.44 23.25
CA LEU A 489 -15.42 -7.36 22.17
C LEU A 489 -15.35 -8.65 21.35
N ASN A 490 -15.37 -9.81 22.02
CA ASN A 490 -15.36 -11.10 21.35
C ASN A 490 -16.68 -11.42 20.66
N GLU A 491 -17.82 -11.14 21.31
CA GLU A 491 -19.16 -11.38 20.79
C GLU A 491 -19.41 -10.57 19.51
N HIS A 492 -19.11 -9.27 19.51
CA HIS A 492 -19.28 -8.39 18.36
C HIS A 492 -18.10 -8.45 17.36
N ARG A 493 -17.04 -9.17 17.71
CA ARG A 493 -15.80 -9.32 16.94
C ARG A 493 -15.14 -7.98 16.64
N VAL A 494 -14.88 -7.20 17.68
CA VAL A 494 -14.29 -5.85 17.65
C VAL A 494 -12.92 -5.86 18.31
N SER A 495 -11.96 -5.17 17.70
CA SER A 495 -10.65 -4.90 18.30
C SER A 495 -10.67 -3.57 19.05
N ALA A 496 -10.11 -3.52 20.26
CA ALA A 496 -10.03 -2.29 21.06
C ALA A 496 -8.59 -1.77 21.15
N TRP A 497 -8.38 -0.56 20.64
CA TRP A 497 -7.09 0.10 20.48
C TRP A 497 -7.02 1.35 21.35
N THR A 498 -6.02 1.43 22.21
CA THR A 498 -5.77 2.66 22.96
C THR A 498 -5.00 3.68 22.10
N ILE A 499 -5.03 4.95 22.50
CA ILE A 499 -4.18 5.98 21.90
C ILE A 499 -2.71 5.57 22.00
N ASP A 500 -2.30 5.03 23.14
CA ASP A 500 -0.92 4.60 23.35
C ASP A 500 -0.54 3.41 22.45
N ASP A 501 -1.47 2.48 22.19
CA ASP A 501 -1.27 1.39 21.23
C ASP A 501 -0.97 1.92 19.81
N LEU A 502 -1.76 2.89 19.34
CA LEU A 502 -1.56 3.50 18.02
C LEU A 502 -0.26 4.31 17.95
N CYS A 503 0.05 5.08 19.00
CA CYS A 503 1.30 5.83 19.11
C CYS A 503 2.53 4.89 19.12
N GLU A 504 2.40 3.74 19.76
CA GLU A 504 3.45 2.72 19.81
C GLU A 504 3.71 2.13 18.41
N LEU A 505 2.66 1.82 17.65
CA LEU A 505 2.79 1.34 16.28
C LEU A 505 3.38 2.39 15.33
N LEU A 506 3.05 3.67 15.53
CA LEU A 506 3.67 4.79 14.80
C LEU A 506 5.16 4.90 15.10
N ALA A 507 5.56 4.76 16.36
CA ALA A 507 6.96 4.76 16.76
C ALA A 507 7.73 3.54 16.22
N LEU A 508 7.06 2.39 16.09
CA LEU A 508 7.61 1.21 15.42
C LEU A 508 7.67 1.36 13.90
N ASN A 509 7.02 2.38 13.33
CA ASN A 509 6.76 2.50 11.89
C ASN A 509 6.24 1.16 11.32
N ALA A 510 5.20 0.64 11.97
CA ALA A 510 4.52 -0.57 11.52
C ALA A 510 3.72 -0.31 10.24
N ASN A 511 3.44 -1.37 9.48
CA ASN A 511 2.71 -1.28 8.23
C ASN A 511 1.44 -2.15 8.22
N PRO A 512 0.52 -2.01 7.24
CA PRO A 512 -0.78 -2.68 7.27
C PRO A 512 -0.71 -4.21 7.23
N GLU A 513 0.38 -4.78 6.70
CA GLU A 513 0.59 -6.23 6.74
C GLU A 513 0.89 -6.69 8.17
N GLU A 514 1.83 -6.04 8.84
CA GLU A 514 2.32 -6.40 10.17
C GLU A 514 1.23 -6.28 11.24
N VAL A 515 0.30 -5.35 11.08
CA VAL A 515 -0.74 -5.08 12.07
C VAL A 515 -2.06 -5.79 11.80
N ARG A 516 -2.16 -6.58 10.72
CA ARG A 516 -3.43 -7.25 10.34
C ARG A 516 -4.02 -8.07 11.48
N ASP A 517 -3.20 -8.84 12.17
CA ASP A 517 -3.66 -9.71 13.27
C ASP A 517 -4.08 -8.91 14.52
N LEU A 518 -3.67 -7.65 14.64
CA LEU A 518 -4.10 -6.77 15.73
C LEU A 518 -5.59 -6.43 15.64
N PHE A 519 -6.19 -6.52 14.45
CA PHE A 519 -7.61 -6.31 14.22
C PHE A 519 -8.50 -7.49 14.65
N ALA A 520 -7.92 -8.61 15.11
CA ALA A 520 -8.69 -9.69 15.70
C ALA A 520 -9.47 -9.22 16.95
N PRO A 521 -10.58 -9.87 17.32
CA PRO A 521 -11.38 -9.45 18.48
C PRO A 521 -10.57 -9.36 19.77
N GLY A 522 -10.89 -8.39 20.64
CA GLY A 522 -10.23 -8.18 21.94
C GLY A 522 -9.27 -6.98 21.97
N PHE A 523 -8.54 -6.84 23.08
CA PHE A 523 -7.59 -5.75 23.28
C PHE A 523 -6.31 -5.94 22.47
N VAL A 524 -5.78 -4.82 21.96
CA VAL A 524 -4.59 -4.81 21.11
C VAL A 524 -3.28 -4.81 21.91
N ASP A 525 -3.27 -4.26 23.13
CA ASP A 525 -2.10 -4.20 24.02
C ASP A 525 -1.42 -5.56 24.27
N ASP A 526 -2.21 -6.64 24.27
CA ASP A 526 -1.77 -8.01 24.45
C ASP A 526 -1.01 -8.56 23.22
N ARG A 527 -1.21 -7.97 22.03
CA ARG A 527 -0.71 -8.47 20.74
C ARG A 527 0.30 -7.56 20.05
N ILE A 528 0.44 -6.28 20.43
CA ILE A 528 1.49 -5.40 19.87
C ILE A 528 2.89 -5.95 20.16
N ALA A 529 3.07 -6.62 21.30
CA ALA A 529 4.32 -7.31 21.60
C ALA A 529 4.67 -8.35 20.53
N SER A 530 3.68 -9.03 19.94
CA SER A 530 3.86 -10.02 18.88
C SER A 530 4.34 -9.41 17.56
N VAL A 531 4.01 -8.13 17.29
CA VAL A 531 4.55 -7.40 16.13
C VAL A 531 6.04 -7.13 16.31
N ARG A 532 6.44 -6.64 17.49
CA ARG A 532 7.87 -6.48 17.83
C ARG A 532 8.62 -7.80 17.82
N TRP A 533 8.02 -8.83 18.41
CA TRP A 533 8.62 -10.15 18.47
C TRP A 533 8.78 -10.76 17.08
N SER A 534 7.77 -10.65 16.21
CA SER A 534 7.82 -11.20 14.84
C SER A 534 8.96 -10.62 14.02
N ARG A 535 9.35 -9.37 14.30
CA ARG A 535 10.53 -8.72 13.71
C ARG A 535 11.86 -9.34 14.16
N GLU A 536 11.94 -9.84 15.39
CA GLU A 536 13.22 -10.28 15.96
C GLU A 536 13.36 -11.81 16.08
N HIS A 537 12.23 -12.54 16.18
CA HIS A 537 12.17 -13.96 16.56
C HIS A 537 10.92 -14.70 16.02
N GLY A 538 10.25 -14.20 14.98
CA GLY A 538 9.03 -14.81 14.44
C GLY A 538 8.93 -14.84 12.91
N THR A 539 7.71 -15.00 12.40
CA THR A 539 7.45 -15.28 10.96
C THR A 539 8.05 -14.21 10.05
N ALA A 540 7.98 -12.93 10.42
CA ALA A 540 8.55 -11.86 9.60
C ALA A 540 10.09 -11.97 9.48
N LYS A 541 10.80 -12.31 10.56
CA LYS A 541 12.23 -12.65 10.53
C LYS A 541 12.51 -13.84 9.62
N ARG A 542 11.76 -14.94 9.77
CA ARG A 542 11.95 -16.16 8.96
C ARG A 542 11.73 -15.88 7.48
N VAL A 543 10.63 -15.21 7.13
CA VAL A 543 10.32 -14.82 5.74
C VAL A 543 11.41 -13.91 5.17
N ALA A 544 11.91 -12.93 5.93
CA ALA A 544 13.00 -12.07 5.48
C ALA A 544 14.29 -12.86 5.22
N LEU A 545 14.66 -13.78 6.12
CA LEU A 545 15.82 -14.66 5.91
C LEU A 545 15.63 -15.56 4.69
N ILE A 546 14.43 -16.13 4.49
CA ILE A 546 14.11 -16.93 3.31
C ILE A 546 14.28 -16.08 2.05
N CYS A 547 13.74 -14.85 2.01
CA CYS A 547 13.91 -13.96 0.86
C CYS A 547 15.39 -13.70 0.54
N GLU A 548 16.22 -13.46 1.57
CA GLU A 548 17.66 -13.29 1.41
C GLU A 548 18.34 -14.54 0.85
N VAL A 549 18.04 -15.71 1.41
CA VAL A 549 18.59 -17.00 0.97
C VAL A 549 18.16 -17.32 -0.46
N LEU A 550 16.89 -17.10 -0.82
CA LEU A 550 16.39 -17.32 -2.17
C LEU A 550 17.05 -16.38 -3.18
N CYS A 551 17.20 -15.11 -2.85
CA CYS A 551 17.86 -14.14 -3.72
C CYS A 551 19.37 -14.40 -3.85
N ALA A 552 20.03 -14.93 -2.82
CA ALA A 552 21.47 -15.19 -2.85
C ALA A 552 21.82 -16.56 -3.45
N LEU A 553 21.20 -17.64 -2.96
CA LEU A 553 21.49 -19.02 -3.37
C LEU A 553 20.66 -19.45 -4.57
N GLY A 554 19.38 -19.06 -4.64
CA GLY A 554 18.51 -19.35 -5.78
C GLY A 554 18.99 -18.69 -7.07
N TRP A 555 19.42 -17.42 -6.99
CA TRP A 555 20.05 -16.72 -8.10
C TRP A 555 21.36 -17.41 -8.56
N ARG A 556 22.22 -17.83 -7.63
CA ARG A 556 23.44 -18.58 -7.97
C ARG A 556 23.15 -19.92 -8.64
N ALA A 557 22.15 -20.65 -8.15
CA ALA A 557 21.71 -21.91 -8.76
C ALA A 557 21.23 -21.71 -10.20
N GLN A 558 20.57 -20.57 -10.48
CA GLN A 558 20.12 -20.21 -11.84
C GLN A 558 21.26 -19.80 -12.78
N GLN A 559 22.38 -19.28 -12.26
CA GLN A 559 23.54 -18.87 -13.08
C GLN A 559 24.51 -20.00 -13.46
N HIS A 560 24.51 -21.13 -12.75
CA HIS A 560 25.47 -22.23 -13.00
C HIS A 560 24.95 -23.29 -13.99
N THR A 561 23.80 -23.06 -14.64
CA THR A 561 23.25 -23.97 -15.65
C THR A 561 23.91 -23.75 -17.01
N PRO A 562 24.43 -24.80 -17.71
CA PRO A 562 25.08 -24.63 -19.00
C PRO A 562 24.11 -24.26 -20.16
N SER A 563 24.48 -23.19 -20.87
CA SER A 563 24.21 -22.85 -22.28
C SER A 563 22.79 -22.56 -22.82
N ASP A 564 21.68 -22.93 -22.17
CA ASP A 564 20.34 -22.50 -22.62
C ASP A 564 19.51 -21.91 -21.47
N ALA A 565 19.10 -20.64 -21.61
CA ALA A 565 18.34 -19.90 -20.58
C ALA A 565 16.98 -20.53 -20.24
N THR A 566 16.49 -21.45 -21.08
CA THR A 566 15.27 -22.25 -20.87
C THR A 566 15.43 -23.40 -19.88
N ASP A 567 16.66 -23.76 -19.50
CA ASP A 567 16.96 -24.86 -18.57
C ASP A 567 17.36 -24.38 -17.16
N ALA A 568 17.27 -23.07 -16.88
CA ALA A 568 17.53 -22.56 -15.54
C ALA A 568 16.58 -23.23 -14.52
N PRO A 569 17.10 -23.83 -13.42
CA PRO A 569 16.26 -24.52 -12.46
C PRO A 569 15.22 -23.56 -11.87
N LEU A 570 13.95 -23.91 -12.09
CA LEU A 570 12.82 -23.20 -11.52
C LEU A 570 12.85 -23.40 -10.01
N LEU A 571 12.63 -22.32 -9.24
CA LEU A 571 12.47 -22.42 -7.80
C LEU A 571 11.04 -22.80 -7.49
N THR A 572 10.79 -24.10 -7.39
CA THR A 572 9.58 -24.63 -6.75
C THR A 572 9.66 -24.41 -5.24
N GLU A 573 8.53 -24.50 -4.54
CA GLU A 573 8.52 -24.44 -3.07
C GLU A 573 9.46 -25.49 -2.45
N ASP A 574 9.50 -26.71 -2.99
CA ASP A 574 10.35 -27.79 -2.49
C ASP A 574 11.84 -27.47 -2.66
N ALA A 575 12.22 -26.92 -3.81
CA ALA A 575 13.60 -26.51 -4.07
C ALA A 575 14.01 -25.34 -3.17
N ALA A 576 13.11 -24.38 -2.95
CA ALA A 576 13.30 -23.28 -2.02
C ALA A 576 13.47 -23.77 -0.57
N MET A 577 12.64 -24.72 -0.13
CA MET A 577 12.76 -25.33 1.19
C MET A 577 14.13 -26.02 1.37
N MET A 578 14.57 -26.80 0.38
CA MET A 578 15.90 -27.46 0.42
C MET A 578 17.06 -26.46 0.54
N LEU A 579 17.01 -25.34 -0.19
CA LEU A 579 18.04 -24.30 -0.11
C LEU A 579 18.09 -23.63 1.26
N VAL A 580 16.92 -23.33 1.82
CA VAL A 580 16.80 -22.71 3.15
C VAL A 580 17.25 -23.68 4.24
N ASP A 581 16.84 -24.93 4.20
CA ASP A 581 17.25 -25.95 5.18
C ASP A 581 18.76 -26.22 5.12
N GLY A 582 19.34 -26.23 3.92
CA GLY A 582 20.79 -26.32 3.73
C GLY A 582 21.53 -25.14 4.35
N PHE A 583 21.02 -23.93 4.17
CA PHE A 583 21.57 -22.72 4.80
C PHE A 583 21.46 -22.75 6.33
N LEU A 584 20.28 -23.11 6.86
CA LEU A 584 20.03 -23.21 8.30
C LEU A 584 20.93 -24.26 8.96
N SER A 585 21.09 -25.43 8.33
CA SER A 585 21.98 -26.49 8.79
C SER A 585 23.45 -26.04 8.81
N ALA A 586 23.91 -25.35 7.77
CA ALA A 586 25.25 -24.78 7.73
C ALA A 586 25.48 -23.68 8.79
N ALA A 587 24.43 -22.95 9.16
CA ALA A 587 24.43 -21.97 10.24
C ALA A 587 24.29 -22.60 11.64
N GLY A 588 24.11 -23.92 11.74
CA GLY A 588 23.95 -24.64 13.00
C GLY A 588 22.56 -24.50 13.65
N ALA A 589 21.55 -24.05 12.90
CA ALA A 589 20.17 -23.97 13.39
C ALA A 589 19.54 -25.39 13.45
N PRO A 590 18.93 -25.79 14.57
CA PRO A 590 18.40 -27.15 14.77
C PRO A 590 17.02 -27.38 14.12
N VAL A 591 16.57 -26.49 13.23
CA VAL A 591 15.20 -26.38 12.73
C VAL A 591 15.18 -26.28 11.20
N SER A 592 14.11 -26.78 10.59
CA SER A 592 13.83 -26.65 9.16
C SER A 592 12.78 -25.57 8.89
N CYS A 593 12.71 -25.09 7.65
CA CYS A 593 11.71 -24.15 7.20
C CYS A 593 10.33 -24.79 6.99
N ALA A 594 9.28 -24.01 7.25
CA ALA A 594 7.92 -24.40 6.93
C ALA A 594 7.57 -23.97 5.51
N ARG A 595 6.77 -24.79 4.80
CA ARG A 595 6.27 -24.47 3.47
C ARG A 595 5.49 -23.14 3.44
N SER A 596 4.72 -22.86 4.48
CA SER A 596 3.97 -21.60 4.62
C SER A 596 4.89 -20.37 4.66
N ASP A 597 6.05 -20.46 5.29
CA ASP A 597 7.02 -19.36 5.33
C ASP A 597 7.66 -19.15 3.95
N VAL A 598 7.91 -20.23 3.20
CA VAL A 598 8.39 -20.18 1.81
C VAL A 598 7.34 -19.58 0.87
N GLN A 599 6.07 -19.94 1.02
CA GLN A 599 4.96 -19.34 0.27
C GLN A 599 4.83 -17.85 0.52
N ALA A 600 4.91 -17.42 1.79
CA ALA A 600 4.91 -16.01 2.15
C ALA A 600 6.12 -15.27 1.54
N ALA A 601 7.30 -15.89 1.55
CA ALA A 601 8.48 -15.35 0.89
C ALA A 601 8.30 -15.25 -0.63
N PHE A 602 7.73 -16.25 -1.30
CA PHE A 602 7.43 -16.23 -2.72
C PHE A 602 6.47 -15.09 -3.07
N ALA A 603 5.38 -14.95 -2.31
CA ALA A 603 4.43 -13.85 -2.46
C ALA A 603 5.11 -12.48 -2.27
N TYR A 604 6.05 -12.37 -1.32
CA TYR A 604 6.82 -11.16 -1.08
C TYR A 604 7.76 -10.84 -2.25
N VAL A 605 8.63 -11.77 -2.67
CA VAL A 605 9.64 -11.50 -3.72
C VAL A 605 9.01 -11.32 -5.10
N THR A 606 7.84 -11.91 -5.34
CA THR A 606 7.05 -11.74 -6.57
C THR A 606 6.06 -10.58 -6.52
N SER A 607 5.91 -9.93 -5.36
CA SER A 607 5.04 -8.77 -5.22
C SER A 607 5.50 -7.67 -6.18
N PRO A 608 4.56 -6.99 -6.88
CA PRO A 608 4.89 -5.85 -7.75
C PRO A 608 5.67 -4.72 -7.05
N LEU A 609 5.62 -4.65 -5.71
CA LEU A 609 6.37 -3.67 -4.91
C LEU A 609 7.84 -4.03 -4.73
N VAL A 610 8.17 -5.33 -4.74
CA VAL A 610 9.51 -5.87 -4.47
C VAL A 610 10.20 -6.30 -5.76
N ALA A 611 9.45 -7.00 -6.64
CA ALA A 611 9.84 -7.41 -7.99
C ALA A 611 11.23 -8.08 -8.08
N GLN A 612 11.61 -8.85 -7.06
CA GLN A 612 12.87 -9.60 -7.02
C GLN A 612 12.75 -10.96 -7.70
N ALA A 613 11.53 -11.47 -7.90
CA ALA A 613 11.24 -12.68 -8.65
C ALA A 613 9.95 -12.54 -9.47
N VAL A 614 9.75 -13.45 -10.42
CA VAL A 614 8.51 -13.57 -11.20
C VAL A 614 7.98 -14.99 -11.13
N TRP A 615 6.65 -15.14 -11.10
CA TRP A 615 6.01 -16.44 -11.28
C TRP A 615 6.26 -16.95 -12.70
N THR A 616 6.55 -18.25 -12.83
CA THR A 616 6.78 -18.90 -14.14
C THR A 616 5.48 -19.13 -14.92
N SER A 617 4.36 -19.20 -14.20
CA SER A 617 3.04 -19.60 -14.70
C SER A 617 1.94 -19.12 -13.75
N GLY A 618 0.71 -19.01 -14.27
CA GLY A 618 -0.45 -18.51 -13.51
C GLY A 618 -0.98 -19.45 -12.42
N ASP A 619 -0.40 -20.65 -12.30
CA ASP A 619 -0.68 -21.61 -11.20
C ASP A 619 0.18 -21.36 -9.95
N HIS A 620 1.12 -20.41 -10.02
CA HIS A 620 1.98 -19.98 -8.92
C HIS A 620 2.76 -21.14 -8.26
N GLN A 621 3.24 -22.12 -9.06
CA GLN A 621 4.00 -23.27 -8.53
C GLN A 621 5.51 -23.06 -8.47
N SER A 622 6.05 -22.13 -9.25
CA SER A 622 7.49 -21.82 -9.25
C SER A 622 7.80 -20.38 -9.61
N ILE A 623 8.94 -19.91 -9.13
CA ILE A 623 9.45 -18.56 -9.39
C ILE A 623 10.82 -18.59 -10.08
N VAL A 624 11.14 -17.49 -10.76
CA VAL A 624 12.48 -17.19 -11.27
C VAL A 624 12.97 -15.90 -10.62
N ILE A 625 14.16 -15.91 -10.02
CA ILE A 625 14.74 -14.71 -9.41
C ILE A 625 15.16 -13.79 -10.56
N SER A 626 14.68 -12.54 -10.52
CA SER A 626 14.76 -11.58 -11.63
C SER A 626 15.87 -10.55 -11.46
N ALA A 627 16.45 -10.42 -10.26
CA ALA A 627 17.49 -9.46 -9.94
C ALA A 627 18.56 -10.05 -9.00
N PRO A 628 19.85 -9.67 -9.14
CA PRO A 628 20.87 -10.04 -8.17
C PRO A 628 20.58 -9.39 -6.80
N PRO A 629 21.01 -10.00 -5.68
CA PRO A 629 20.82 -9.44 -4.35
C PRO A 629 21.48 -8.05 -4.26
N ALA A 630 20.73 -7.06 -3.74
CA ALA A 630 21.20 -5.69 -3.63
C ALA A 630 22.32 -5.56 -2.59
N GLY A 631 23.59 -5.49 -3.01
CA GLY A 631 24.70 -5.14 -2.11
C GLY A 631 26.10 -5.45 -2.62
N ARG A 632 26.77 -4.40 -3.13
CA ARG A 632 28.19 -4.24 -3.53
C ARG A 632 28.64 -4.78 -4.90
N SER A 633 29.16 -3.81 -5.67
CA SER A 633 30.08 -3.97 -6.78
C SER A 633 31.14 -5.05 -6.50
N ALA A 634 31.43 -5.85 -7.52
CA ALA A 634 32.63 -6.66 -7.61
C ALA A 634 33.87 -5.83 -7.23
N GLY A 635 34.35 -6.05 -6.00
CA GLY A 635 35.51 -5.40 -5.42
C GLY A 635 36.07 -6.32 -4.34
N SER A 636 36.95 -7.23 -4.79
CA SER A 636 37.93 -7.98 -4.00
C SER A 636 37.47 -8.57 -2.66
N ASN A 637 37.03 -9.83 -2.69
CA ASN A 637 37.62 -10.87 -1.84
C ASN A 637 37.20 -12.24 -2.37
N GLU A 638 38.14 -12.93 -3.03
CA GLU A 638 38.10 -14.37 -3.21
C GLU A 638 38.09 -15.03 -1.83
N GLY A 639 36.91 -15.49 -1.41
CA GLY A 639 36.76 -16.48 -0.35
C GLY A 639 36.50 -17.83 -1.02
N THR A 640 37.57 -18.54 -1.34
CA THR A 640 37.57 -19.90 -1.85
C THR A 640 36.86 -20.85 -0.88
N ILE A 641 35.80 -21.52 -1.34
CA ILE A 641 35.32 -22.77 -0.75
C ILE A 641 36.28 -23.87 -1.23
N PRO A 642 36.88 -24.69 -0.35
CA PRO A 642 37.78 -25.74 -0.78
C PRO A 642 36.99 -26.85 -1.50
N PRO A 643 37.56 -27.50 -2.53
CA PRO A 643 36.86 -28.56 -3.26
C PRO A 643 36.75 -29.78 -2.35
N THR A 644 35.53 -30.25 -2.10
CA THR A 644 35.28 -31.56 -1.50
C THR A 644 35.58 -32.65 -2.52
N ARG A 645 36.43 -33.59 -2.11
CA ARG A 645 36.73 -34.86 -2.77
C ARG A 645 35.54 -35.81 -2.78
#